data_AF-A0A2Z6SCE9-F1
#
_entry.id   AF-A0A2Z6SCE9-F1
#
_cell.length_a   1.000
_cell.length_b   1.000
_cell.length_c   1.000
_cell.angle_alpha   90.00
_cell.angle_beta   90.00
_cell.angle_gamma   90.00
#
_symmetry.space_group_name_H-M   'P 1'
#
loop_
_entity.id
_entity.type
_entity.pdbx_description
1 polymer ?
#
loop_
_entity_poly.entity_id
_entity_poly.type
_entity_poly.pdbx_seq_one_letter_code
_entity_poly.pdbx_strand_id
1 'polypeptide(L)'
;MIKPRILTNNNKKILFILNKIIENENDTSFIDYPVLIGSRAAKWHSLSFREPNDWDLVATPKQTALFIKKLITSAKFNIKLIYYPKGGLKLVGEYIETSASENEKPISFDIELVSDRVDLRNMKPNANLNKKDDDDKNDKDDNNSIVDHTKIEFEMFNDVRPKISSLMILELCCNIEDKMMIPLLSDFFCIVAPLKILEALKSSHIYWPTNFHKNIADLHHLRILLDYNKVSNVQPLCPQRDEQIELMLKTRIKETEIIRGIPGDHINLNMSNEDFLDNKDNLFVQRRVHYDDLHELVKYGNQPIYQGLKDDQSKAWIKKTLFEKLDYQTKLNCVKEEAMAIALERYLVPMLSKDQEKSYKSALARICTTLTKGWFRQFAIDNYPRLANLDKNLFSIAHTVIEKFPIKQKRPDIIVLDPETQAIFESIRPYTETISELSPSISGYDNDYRDVYFSREGIKITSPVNYNISITAIITTMCKSYYEACSTGSTWTASVVILPSKDLEVLSEDNKNEDSGDNENEDSDDNENEDSDDSDDNENEDRKSFDEDNCVLFKDPLNIHPYYNDDEECFSKLTSKHVFVVGISASGGTANSWSLGDDGSICIEVKSADYVASILEIPDLTGDLLFKYVLDYLKPTLVNSSDTPIKNRINELKVKGAIPTEPKQHVWYDAWNYELKKNFNH
;
A
#
# COMPACT_ATOMS: atom_id res chain seq x y z
N MET A 1 -3.80 -10.62 16.55
CA MET A 1 -2.64 -11.07 15.76
C MET A 1 -1.45 -11.17 16.69
N ILE A 2 -0.66 -12.25 16.65
CA ILE A 2 0.54 -12.34 17.48
C ILE A 2 1.73 -11.82 16.66
N LYS A 3 2.41 -10.77 17.14
CA LYS A 3 3.53 -10.17 16.42
C LYS A 3 4.71 -11.16 16.34
N PRO A 4 5.39 -11.27 15.18
CA PRO A 4 6.63 -12.03 15.07
C PRO A 4 7.74 -11.37 15.89
N ARG A 5 8.68 -12.18 16.38
CA ARG A 5 9.82 -11.72 17.17
C ARG A 5 11.12 -12.03 16.45
N ILE A 6 11.94 -11.02 16.17
CA ILE A 6 13.31 -11.22 15.70
C ILE A 6 14.14 -11.72 16.90
N LEU A 7 14.68 -12.93 16.81
CA LEU A 7 15.52 -13.49 17.87
C LEU A 7 16.96 -12.96 17.80
N THR A 8 17.50 -12.84 16.59
CA THR A 8 18.84 -12.29 16.32
C THR A 8 19.05 -12.13 14.81
N ASN A 9 19.95 -11.23 14.42
CA ASN A 9 20.46 -11.03 13.06
C ASN A 9 21.94 -11.42 12.92
N ASN A 10 22.58 -11.87 14.01
CA ASN A 10 24.00 -12.22 14.01
C ASN A 10 24.19 -13.71 13.68
N ASN A 11 24.93 -14.00 12.61
CA ASN A 11 25.16 -15.36 12.10
C ASN A 11 25.72 -16.34 13.16
N LYS A 12 26.66 -15.92 14.02
CA LYS A 12 27.23 -16.76 15.09
C LYS A 12 26.17 -17.09 16.14
N LYS A 13 25.35 -16.10 16.53
CA LYS A 13 24.23 -16.30 17.47
C LYS A 13 23.16 -17.20 16.87
N ILE A 14 22.84 -17.06 15.57
CA ILE A 14 21.90 -17.95 14.86
C ILE A 14 22.43 -19.38 14.88
N LEU A 15 23.69 -19.60 14.48
CA LEU A 15 24.32 -20.92 14.51
C LEU A 15 24.33 -21.53 15.92
N PHE A 16 24.55 -20.73 16.96
CA PHE A 16 24.46 -21.19 18.35
C PHE A 16 23.06 -21.71 18.70
N ILE A 17 22.01 -20.96 18.37
CA ILE A 17 20.61 -21.38 18.60
C ILE A 17 20.30 -22.66 17.81
N LEU A 18 20.70 -22.74 16.53
CA LEU A 18 20.48 -23.93 15.71
C LEU A 18 21.20 -25.15 16.29
N ASN A 19 22.46 -25.02 16.70
CA ASN A 19 23.21 -26.11 17.33
C ASN A 19 22.58 -26.58 18.63
N LYS A 20 22.01 -25.67 19.43
CA LYS A 20 21.24 -26.03 20.63
C LYS A 20 19.98 -26.83 20.32
N ILE A 21 19.30 -26.53 19.22
CA ILE A 21 18.16 -27.33 18.75
C ILE A 21 18.66 -28.71 18.29
N ILE A 22 19.76 -28.76 17.53
CA ILE A 22 20.37 -30.00 17.02
C ILE A 22 20.86 -30.91 18.15
N GLU A 23 21.40 -30.38 19.26
CA GLU A 23 21.79 -31.17 20.44
C GLU A 23 20.63 -31.99 21.03
N ASN A 24 19.39 -31.53 20.82
CA ASN A 24 18.18 -32.23 21.25
C ASN A 24 17.62 -33.20 20.18
N GLU A 25 18.30 -33.33 19.03
CA GLU A 25 17.98 -34.24 17.93
C GLU A 25 18.97 -35.43 17.92
N ASN A 26 18.50 -36.63 17.57
CA ASN A 26 19.38 -37.77 17.30
C ASN A 26 20.00 -37.65 15.89
N ASP A 27 21.14 -38.29 15.64
CA ASP A 27 21.92 -38.13 14.38
C ASP A 27 21.21 -38.54 13.07
N THR A 28 20.10 -39.28 13.16
CA THR A 28 19.34 -39.76 12.00
C THR A 28 18.34 -38.71 11.51
N SER A 29 18.65 -38.04 10.40
CA SER A 29 17.72 -37.16 9.71
C SER A 29 16.69 -37.98 8.91
N PHE A 30 15.43 -37.59 8.93
CA PHE A 30 14.37 -38.28 8.18
C PHE A 30 14.29 -37.86 6.70
N ILE A 31 15.03 -36.82 6.29
CA ILE A 31 15.17 -36.38 4.90
C ILE A 31 16.58 -35.82 4.65
N ASP A 32 17.19 -36.22 3.54
CA ASP A 32 18.61 -35.89 3.28
C ASP A 32 18.83 -34.43 2.87
N TYR A 33 17.84 -33.79 2.23
CA TYR A 33 17.96 -32.45 1.66
C TYR A 33 16.80 -31.55 2.09
N PRO A 34 16.99 -30.22 2.13
CA PRO A 34 15.90 -29.25 2.20
C PRO A 34 14.92 -29.44 1.05
N VAL A 35 13.68 -29.00 1.24
CA VAL A 35 12.67 -29.00 0.18
C VAL A 35 12.47 -27.58 -0.34
N LEU A 36 12.74 -27.38 -1.63
CA LEU A 36 12.43 -26.17 -2.37
C LEU A 36 10.94 -26.08 -2.65
N ILE A 37 10.33 -24.98 -2.23
CA ILE A 37 8.91 -24.67 -2.43
C ILE A 37 8.78 -23.32 -3.17
N GLY A 38 7.56 -22.80 -3.25
CA GLY A 38 7.30 -21.46 -3.78
C GLY A 38 7.48 -21.35 -5.30
N SER A 39 7.74 -20.12 -5.76
CA SER A 39 7.73 -19.83 -7.20
C SER A 39 8.96 -20.38 -7.95
N ARG A 40 10.10 -20.54 -7.27
CA ARG A 40 11.30 -21.18 -7.83
C ARG A 40 11.08 -22.67 -8.10
N ALA A 41 10.45 -23.39 -7.19
CA ALA A 41 10.05 -24.77 -7.43
C ALA A 41 9.05 -24.89 -8.59
N ALA A 42 8.08 -23.97 -8.69
CA ALA A 42 7.13 -23.97 -9.80
C ALA A 42 7.81 -23.71 -11.17
N LYS A 43 8.79 -22.79 -11.21
CA LYS A 43 9.61 -22.51 -12.40
C LYS A 43 10.44 -23.71 -12.87
N TRP A 44 10.91 -24.54 -11.93
CA TRP A 44 11.60 -25.78 -12.26
C TRP A 44 10.68 -26.76 -13.03
N HIS A 45 9.41 -26.88 -12.61
CA HIS A 45 8.42 -27.74 -13.29
C HIS A 45 7.94 -27.15 -14.63
N SER A 46 7.93 -25.83 -14.79
CA SER A 46 7.47 -25.17 -16.01
C SER A 46 8.24 -23.89 -16.32
N LEU A 47 8.93 -23.88 -17.46
CA LEU A 47 9.66 -22.70 -17.94
C LEU A 47 8.74 -21.50 -18.24
N SER A 48 7.44 -21.72 -18.45
CA SER A 48 6.46 -20.65 -18.67
C SER A 48 5.97 -20.00 -17.37
N PHE A 49 6.34 -20.53 -16.20
CA PHE A 49 6.12 -19.86 -14.94
C PHE A 49 6.93 -18.56 -14.92
N ARG A 50 6.39 -17.49 -14.31
CA ARG A 50 7.08 -16.19 -14.22
C ARG A 50 8.42 -16.32 -13.49
N GLU A 51 9.32 -15.35 -13.72
CA GLU A 51 10.59 -15.32 -12.99
C GLU A 51 10.34 -15.14 -11.47
N PRO A 52 10.94 -16.01 -10.64
CA PRO A 52 10.86 -15.92 -9.18
C PRO A 52 11.93 -14.97 -8.62
N ASN A 53 11.57 -14.22 -7.59
CA ASN A 53 12.43 -13.19 -6.98
C ASN A 53 13.15 -13.70 -5.72
N ASP A 54 12.73 -14.85 -5.21
CA ASP A 54 13.09 -15.37 -3.91
C ASP A 54 13.21 -16.91 -3.92
N TRP A 55 13.91 -17.41 -2.91
CA TRP A 55 14.07 -18.83 -2.63
C TRP A 55 13.29 -19.22 -1.37
N ASP A 56 12.21 -19.97 -1.52
CA ASP A 56 11.46 -20.51 -0.39
C ASP A 56 11.86 -21.97 -0.12
N LEU A 57 12.26 -22.28 1.11
CA LEU A 57 12.76 -23.58 1.52
C LEU A 57 12.06 -24.06 2.79
N VAL A 58 11.90 -25.37 2.93
CA VAL A 58 11.62 -26.04 4.21
C VAL A 58 12.83 -26.88 4.56
N ALA A 59 13.42 -26.66 5.73
CA ALA A 59 14.68 -27.32 6.10
C ALA A 59 14.75 -27.65 7.59
N THR A 60 15.56 -28.65 7.93
CA THR A 60 15.88 -28.96 9.32
C THR A 60 16.87 -27.94 9.90
N PRO A 61 16.98 -27.82 11.24
CA PRO A 61 18.01 -27.01 11.89
C PRO A 61 19.43 -27.36 11.41
N LYS A 62 19.73 -28.65 11.24
CA LYS A 62 21.02 -29.15 10.73
C LYS A 62 21.30 -28.67 9.30
N GLN A 63 20.31 -28.80 8.40
CA GLN A 63 20.43 -28.33 7.02
C GLN A 63 20.55 -26.80 6.94
N THR A 64 19.80 -26.08 7.78
CA THR A 64 19.86 -24.61 7.87
C THR A 64 21.23 -24.13 8.38
N ALA A 65 21.81 -24.82 9.37
CA ALA A 65 23.15 -24.52 9.84
C ALA A 65 24.22 -24.77 8.77
N LEU A 66 24.06 -25.83 7.96
CA LEU A 66 24.94 -26.09 6.81
C LEU A 66 24.81 -24.98 5.75
N PHE A 67 23.59 -24.55 5.45
CA PHE A 67 23.32 -23.45 4.52
C PHE A 67 24.03 -22.16 4.95
N ILE A 68 23.91 -21.76 6.21
CA ILE A 68 24.60 -20.57 6.75
C ILE A 68 26.12 -20.72 6.66
N LYS A 69 26.68 -21.90 6.96
CA LYS A 69 28.12 -22.15 6.83
C LYS A 69 28.62 -21.98 5.40
N LYS A 70 27.85 -22.45 4.41
CA LYS A 70 28.20 -22.25 2.99
C LYS A 70 28.04 -20.79 2.56
N LEU A 71 27.06 -20.06 3.09
CA LEU A 71 26.96 -18.61 2.86
C LEU A 71 28.19 -17.86 3.38
N ILE A 72 28.63 -18.17 4.60
CA ILE A 72 29.84 -17.57 5.21
C ILE A 72 31.07 -17.71 4.33
N THR A 73 31.19 -18.81 3.59
CA THR A 73 32.36 -19.05 2.73
C THR A 73 32.23 -18.53 1.30
N SER A 74 31.03 -18.17 0.85
CA SER A 74 30.76 -18.04 -0.60
C SER A 74 30.08 -16.71 -0.99
N ALA A 75 29.46 -16.00 -0.07
CA ALA A 75 28.65 -14.82 -0.38
C ALA A 75 28.75 -13.73 0.70
N LYS A 76 28.47 -12.47 0.32
CA LYS A 76 28.05 -11.43 1.27
C LYS A 76 26.56 -11.62 1.54
N PHE A 77 26.13 -11.53 2.80
CA PHE A 77 24.74 -11.82 3.16
C PHE A 77 24.26 -11.05 4.39
N ASN A 78 22.94 -10.90 4.49
CA ASN A 78 22.23 -10.42 5.67
C ASN A 78 21.14 -11.43 6.04
N ILE A 79 21.10 -11.85 7.31
CA ILE A 79 20.15 -12.88 7.77
C ILE A 79 19.51 -12.51 9.11
N LYS A 80 18.27 -12.93 9.29
CA LYS A 80 17.47 -12.73 10.50
C LYS A 80 16.77 -14.04 10.86
N LEU A 81 16.87 -14.45 12.11
CA LEU A 81 16.11 -15.57 12.66
C LEU A 81 14.87 -15.03 13.37
N ILE A 82 13.69 -15.40 12.88
CA ILE A 82 12.40 -14.85 13.31
C ILE A 82 11.55 -15.97 13.90
N TYR A 83 11.07 -15.76 15.13
CA TYR A 83 10.11 -16.65 15.78
C TYR A 83 8.70 -16.11 15.58
N TYR A 84 7.83 -16.93 15.01
CA TYR A 84 6.40 -16.70 14.89
C TYR A 84 5.72 -17.51 15.99
N PRO A 85 5.19 -16.88 17.06
CA PRO A 85 4.54 -17.63 18.13
C PRO A 85 3.41 -18.50 17.58
N LYS A 86 3.41 -19.79 17.93
CA LYS A 86 2.54 -20.84 17.37
C LYS A 86 2.74 -21.16 15.87
N GLY A 87 3.50 -20.35 15.13
CA GLY A 87 3.82 -20.52 13.71
C GLY A 87 5.16 -21.20 13.44
N GLY A 88 6.11 -21.15 14.37
CA GLY A 88 7.41 -21.79 14.25
C GLY A 88 8.57 -20.80 14.09
N LEU A 89 9.68 -21.27 13.53
CA LEU A 89 10.92 -20.51 13.37
C LEU A 89 11.24 -20.38 11.88
N LYS A 90 11.64 -19.18 11.44
CA LYS A 90 11.99 -18.89 10.04
C LYS A 90 13.33 -18.15 9.97
N LEU A 91 14.20 -18.56 9.07
CA LEU A 91 15.39 -17.80 8.69
C LEU A 91 15.06 -17.03 7.41
N VAL A 92 15.18 -15.71 7.47
CA VAL A 92 14.93 -14.81 6.34
C VAL A 92 16.22 -14.07 6.04
N GLY A 93 16.54 -13.87 4.77
CA GLY A 93 17.72 -13.10 4.42
C GLY A 93 17.90 -12.87 2.94
N GLU A 94 19.05 -12.31 2.61
CA GLU A 94 19.49 -12.08 1.25
C GLU A 94 20.99 -12.32 1.13
N TYR A 95 21.45 -12.71 -0.04
CA TYR A 95 22.86 -12.90 -0.33
C TYR A 95 23.21 -12.48 -1.75
N ILE A 96 24.46 -12.06 -1.95
CA ILE A 96 25.03 -11.68 -3.23
C ILE A 96 26.40 -12.34 -3.40
N GLU A 97 26.74 -12.75 -4.61
CA GLU A 97 28.02 -13.38 -4.90
C GLU A 97 29.18 -12.44 -4.50
N THR A 98 30.21 -13.00 -3.87
CA THR A 98 31.32 -12.19 -3.34
C THR A 98 32.12 -11.49 -4.43
N SER A 99 32.06 -12.00 -5.67
CA SER A 99 32.73 -11.48 -6.88
C SER A 99 31.81 -10.69 -7.82
N ALA A 100 30.56 -10.43 -7.43
CA ALA A 100 29.59 -9.71 -8.24
C ALA A 100 29.97 -8.24 -8.44
N SER A 101 29.66 -7.69 -9.62
CA SER A 101 29.71 -6.24 -9.85
C SER A 101 28.71 -5.50 -8.96
N GLU A 102 28.94 -4.22 -8.65
CA GLU A 102 28.08 -3.39 -7.78
C GLU A 102 26.60 -3.31 -8.21
N ASN A 103 26.30 -3.71 -9.46
CA ASN A 103 24.96 -3.67 -10.06
C ASN A 103 24.18 -5.00 -9.98
N GLU A 104 24.70 -6.07 -9.38
CA GLU A 104 23.95 -7.32 -9.25
C GLU A 104 22.90 -7.26 -8.14
N LYS A 105 21.68 -7.76 -8.43
CA LYS A 105 20.59 -7.77 -7.46
C LYS A 105 20.79 -8.87 -6.40
N PRO A 106 20.64 -8.56 -5.10
CA PRO A 106 20.73 -9.57 -4.06
C PRO A 106 19.63 -10.62 -4.22
N ILE A 107 19.97 -11.87 -3.89
CA ILE A 107 19.04 -13.01 -3.93
C ILE A 107 18.39 -13.15 -2.55
N SER A 108 17.11 -12.87 -2.46
CA SER A 108 16.33 -13.07 -1.23
C SER A 108 15.99 -14.55 -1.02
N PHE A 109 15.92 -14.97 0.24
CA PHE A 109 15.52 -16.32 0.62
C PHE A 109 14.80 -16.37 1.97
N ASP A 110 14.00 -17.43 2.09
CA ASP A 110 13.11 -17.71 3.20
C ASP A 110 13.19 -19.21 3.51
N ILE A 111 13.69 -19.58 4.70
CA ILE A 111 13.76 -20.97 5.16
C ILE A 111 12.82 -21.16 6.34
N GLU A 112 11.79 -21.97 6.18
CA GLU A 112 10.95 -22.46 7.26
C GLU A 112 11.67 -23.61 7.98
N LEU A 113 11.98 -23.41 9.26
CA LEU A 113 12.65 -24.42 10.06
C LEU A 113 11.66 -25.43 10.61
N VAL A 114 12.03 -26.70 10.54
CA VAL A 114 11.20 -27.79 11.02
C VAL A 114 12.04 -28.91 11.64
N SER A 115 11.54 -29.45 12.74
CA SER A 115 12.09 -30.62 13.41
C SER A 115 11.01 -31.68 13.53
N ASP A 116 11.38 -32.95 13.53
CA ASP A 116 10.50 -34.08 13.89
C ASP A 116 10.55 -34.40 15.40
N ARG A 117 11.42 -33.73 16.16
CA ARG A 117 11.65 -33.96 17.60
C ARG A 117 11.31 -32.75 18.48
N VAL A 118 11.56 -31.55 17.97
CA VAL A 118 11.37 -30.29 18.70
C VAL A 118 10.18 -29.52 18.12
N ASP A 119 9.21 -29.15 18.97
CA ASP A 119 8.08 -28.32 18.58
C ASP A 119 8.50 -26.84 18.55
N LEU A 120 9.01 -26.41 17.39
CA LEU A 120 9.47 -25.03 17.16
C LEU A 120 8.36 -23.98 17.28
N ARG A 121 7.09 -24.37 17.41
CA ARG A 121 5.96 -23.45 17.66
C ARG A 121 5.91 -22.97 19.10
N ASN A 122 6.47 -23.72 20.05
CA ASN A 122 6.44 -23.41 21.49
C ASN A 122 7.85 -23.15 22.01
N MET A 123 8.24 -21.89 22.02
CA MET A 123 9.42 -21.47 22.76
C MET A 123 9.04 -21.35 24.25
N LYS A 124 9.86 -21.90 25.15
CA LYS A 124 9.58 -21.85 26.59
C LYS A 124 9.54 -20.38 27.08
N PRO A 125 8.53 -20.00 27.88
CA PRO A 125 8.41 -18.63 28.37
C PRO A 125 9.51 -18.34 29.40
N ASN A 126 10.36 -17.34 29.13
CA ASN A 126 11.38 -16.89 30.07
C ASN A 126 11.14 -15.44 30.52
N ALA A 127 11.36 -15.18 31.81
CA ALA A 127 11.06 -13.90 32.47
C ALA A 127 11.71 -12.66 31.82
N ASN A 128 12.88 -12.80 31.18
CA ASN A 128 13.58 -11.68 30.50
C ASN A 128 13.08 -11.41 29.08
N LEU A 129 12.27 -12.29 28.50
CA LEU A 129 11.69 -12.12 27.17
C LEU A 129 10.34 -11.39 27.20
N ASN A 130 9.75 -11.22 28.40
CA ASN A 130 8.44 -10.63 28.66
C ASN A 130 8.51 -9.20 29.24
N LYS A 131 9.69 -8.56 29.28
CA LYS A 131 9.73 -7.12 29.55
C LYS A 131 9.04 -6.43 28.37
N LYS A 132 7.85 -5.91 28.67
CA LYS A 132 6.98 -5.22 27.73
C LYS A 132 7.72 -4.10 27.01
N ASP A 133 7.40 -3.99 25.73
CA ASP A 133 7.66 -2.87 24.83
C ASP A 133 6.90 -1.60 25.29
N ASP A 134 7.13 -1.13 26.52
CA ASP A 134 6.45 0.04 27.11
C ASP A 134 7.35 1.28 27.25
N ASP A 135 8.56 1.30 26.68
CA ASP A 135 9.43 2.50 26.71
C ASP A 135 9.89 2.88 25.29
N ASP A 136 9.07 3.71 24.62
CA ASP A 136 9.53 4.63 23.58
C ASP A 136 10.49 5.64 24.22
N LYS A 137 11.79 5.33 24.19
CA LYS A 137 12.84 6.33 24.27
C LYS A 137 13.89 6.04 23.21
N ASN A 138 13.95 6.98 22.27
CA ASN A 138 15.13 7.26 21.46
C ASN A 138 16.36 7.31 22.36
N ASP A 139 17.23 6.31 22.23
CA ASP A 139 18.66 6.50 22.43
C ASP A 139 19.39 5.72 21.35
N LYS A 140 20.06 6.48 20.48
CA LYS A 140 21.12 5.98 19.62
C LYS A 140 22.28 5.60 20.53
N ASP A 141 22.29 4.38 21.02
CA ASP A 141 23.47 3.76 21.60
C ASP A 141 23.46 2.26 21.32
N ASP A 142 24.60 1.78 20.81
CA ASP A 142 24.96 0.39 20.57
C ASP A 142 24.94 -0.43 21.87
N ASN A 143 23.74 -0.73 22.38
CA ASN A 143 23.57 -1.65 23.50
C ASN A 143 22.44 -2.64 23.19
N ASN A 144 22.84 -3.69 22.47
CA ASN A 144 22.49 -5.09 22.73
C ASN A 144 21.33 -5.22 23.74
N SER A 145 20.08 -5.21 23.27
CA SER A 145 18.99 -5.84 24.00
C SER A 145 19.41 -7.30 24.20
N ILE A 146 19.91 -7.62 25.41
CA ILE A 146 20.43 -8.95 25.76
C ILE A 146 19.22 -9.87 25.87
N VAL A 147 18.72 -10.33 24.73
CA VAL A 147 18.13 -11.65 24.64
C VAL A 147 19.25 -12.60 25.03
N ASP A 148 19.19 -13.12 26.25
CA ASP A 148 20.13 -14.14 26.70
C ASP A 148 19.88 -15.41 25.87
N HIS A 149 20.62 -15.51 24.76
CA HIS A 149 20.47 -16.58 23.78
C HIS A 149 20.76 -17.97 24.37
N THR A 150 21.41 -18.04 25.54
CA THR A 150 21.64 -19.29 26.28
C THR A 150 20.36 -19.87 26.89
N LYS A 151 19.28 -19.07 26.96
CA LYS A 151 17.99 -19.47 27.53
C LYS A 151 16.92 -19.79 26.49
N ILE A 152 17.21 -19.68 25.19
CA ILE A 152 16.23 -20.02 24.15
C ILE A 152 16.09 -21.55 24.10
N GLU A 153 14.97 -22.03 24.62
CA GLU A 153 14.62 -23.45 24.63
C GLU A 153 13.25 -23.66 23.99
N PHE A 154 13.09 -24.76 23.29
CA PHE A 154 11.83 -25.19 22.69
C PHE A 154 11.31 -26.43 23.40
N GLU A 155 10.00 -26.63 23.37
CA GLU A 155 9.39 -27.85 23.88
C GLU A 155 9.64 -29.02 22.92
N MET A 156 9.79 -30.24 23.46
CA MET A 156 9.78 -31.45 22.63
C MET A 156 8.36 -31.73 22.14
N PHE A 157 8.22 -32.48 21.03
CA PHE A 157 6.91 -32.97 20.65
C PHE A 157 6.34 -33.87 21.75
N ASN A 158 5.10 -33.57 22.14
CA ASN A 158 4.25 -34.50 22.86
C ASN A 158 3.35 -35.19 21.83
N ASP A 159 3.23 -36.52 21.90
CA ASP A 159 2.46 -37.38 20.97
C ASP A 159 0.98 -36.99 20.79
N VAL A 160 0.48 -36.04 21.58
CA VAL A 160 -0.90 -35.56 21.59
C VAL A 160 -1.15 -34.46 20.54
N ARG A 161 -0.12 -33.76 20.03
CA ARG A 161 -0.32 -32.59 19.15
C ARG A 161 -0.25 -32.94 17.65
N PRO A 162 -1.10 -32.32 16.81
CA PRO A 162 -1.01 -32.49 15.37
C PRO A 162 0.33 -31.93 14.83
N LYS A 163 0.91 -32.67 13.86
CA LYS A 163 2.12 -32.28 13.14
C LYS A 163 1.94 -30.91 12.49
N ILE A 164 3.02 -30.12 12.45
CA ILE A 164 3.07 -28.84 11.73
C ILE A 164 3.09 -29.09 10.21
N SER A 165 2.51 -28.20 9.41
CA SER A 165 2.41 -28.40 7.96
C SER A 165 3.78 -28.53 7.28
N SER A 166 4.81 -27.82 7.75
CA SER A 166 6.18 -27.93 7.24
C SER A 166 6.77 -29.33 7.44
N LEU A 167 6.45 -30.02 8.53
CA LEU A 167 6.88 -31.40 8.77
C LEU A 167 6.18 -32.36 7.80
N MET A 168 4.89 -32.14 7.57
CA MET A 168 4.12 -32.90 6.58
C MET A 168 4.67 -32.71 5.16
N ILE A 169 5.13 -31.51 4.80
CA ILE A 169 5.78 -31.25 3.50
C ILE A 169 7.04 -32.09 3.35
N LEU A 170 7.91 -32.13 4.36
CA LEU A 170 9.11 -32.96 4.30
C LEU A 170 8.78 -34.45 4.19
N GLU A 171 7.79 -34.94 4.94
CA GLU A 171 7.33 -36.34 4.85
C GLU A 171 6.76 -36.68 3.47
N LEU A 172 6.01 -35.77 2.85
CA LEU A 172 5.48 -35.95 1.50
C LEU A 172 6.55 -35.89 0.40
N CYS A 173 7.71 -35.30 0.71
CA CYS A 173 8.84 -35.14 -0.22
C CYS A 173 9.97 -36.16 0.00
N CYS A 174 9.89 -37.04 1.01
CA CYS A 174 11.03 -37.89 1.42
C CYS A 174 11.54 -38.85 0.33
N ASN A 175 10.65 -39.30 -0.56
CA ASN A 175 10.97 -40.24 -1.65
C ASN A 175 11.09 -39.55 -3.02
N ILE A 176 11.18 -38.21 -3.06
CA ILE A 176 11.30 -37.46 -4.31
C ILE A 176 12.78 -37.37 -4.72
N GLU A 177 13.08 -37.78 -5.95
CA GLU A 177 14.44 -37.79 -6.50
C GLU A 177 14.82 -36.47 -7.17
N ASP A 178 13.84 -35.65 -7.55
CA ASP A 178 14.02 -34.37 -8.24
C ASP A 178 14.80 -33.39 -7.35
N LYS A 179 16.00 -33.00 -7.81
CA LYS A 179 16.90 -32.11 -7.06
C LYS A 179 17.32 -30.91 -7.89
N MET A 180 17.45 -29.78 -7.21
CA MET A 180 17.99 -28.55 -7.74
C MET A 180 19.13 -28.07 -6.85
N MET A 181 20.22 -27.60 -7.47
CA MET A 181 21.31 -26.96 -6.75
C MET A 181 20.98 -25.47 -6.56
N ILE A 182 21.24 -24.95 -5.36
CA ILE A 182 21.14 -23.50 -5.12
C ILE A 182 22.37 -22.83 -5.76
N PRO A 183 22.20 -21.83 -6.64
CA PRO A 183 23.31 -21.06 -7.20
C PRO A 183 24.22 -20.53 -6.10
N LEU A 184 25.52 -20.41 -6.40
CA LEU A 184 26.54 -19.85 -5.49
C LEU A 184 26.86 -20.71 -4.25
N LEU A 185 26.04 -21.71 -3.92
CA LEU A 185 26.28 -22.67 -2.85
C LEU A 185 26.71 -24.01 -3.42
N SER A 186 28.01 -24.13 -3.72
CA SER A 186 28.63 -25.36 -4.23
C SER A 186 28.15 -26.58 -3.42
N ASP A 187 27.68 -27.62 -4.11
CA ASP A 187 27.18 -28.87 -3.52
C ASP A 187 26.07 -28.71 -2.46
N PHE A 188 25.22 -27.69 -2.59
CA PHE A 188 24.00 -27.57 -1.78
C PHE A 188 22.77 -27.86 -2.64
N PHE A 189 22.21 -29.05 -2.44
CA PHE A 189 21.05 -29.54 -3.18
C PHE A 189 19.77 -29.40 -2.36
N CYS A 190 18.66 -29.19 -3.05
CA CYS A 190 17.31 -29.18 -2.48
C CYS A 190 16.42 -30.11 -3.31
N ILE A 191 15.53 -30.84 -2.64
CA ILE A 191 14.46 -31.60 -3.29
C ILE A 191 13.44 -30.59 -3.83
N VAL A 192 13.00 -30.74 -5.07
CA VAL A 192 11.97 -29.88 -5.65
C VAL A 192 10.60 -30.42 -5.26
N ALA A 193 9.78 -29.62 -4.57
CA ALA A 193 8.45 -30.06 -4.18
C ALA A 193 7.56 -30.37 -5.40
N PRO A 194 6.80 -31.48 -5.41
CA PRO A 194 5.87 -31.82 -6.49
C PRO A 194 4.77 -30.76 -6.69
N LEU A 195 4.29 -30.64 -7.92
CA LEU A 195 3.23 -29.67 -8.31
C LEU A 195 1.98 -29.73 -7.39
N LYS A 196 1.55 -30.91 -6.95
CA LYS A 196 0.40 -31.06 -6.03
C LYS A 196 0.63 -30.36 -4.68
N ILE A 197 1.85 -30.39 -4.16
CA ILE A 197 2.22 -29.72 -2.91
C ILE A 197 2.28 -28.21 -3.13
N LEU A 198 2.88 -27.76 -4.25
CA LEU A 198 2.97 -26.34 -4.60
C LEU A 198 1.59 -25.70 -4.78
N GLU A 199 0.66 -26.40 -5.44
CA GLU A 199 -0.74 -25.96 -5.61
C GLU A 199 -1.45 -25.84 -4.25
N ALA A 200 -1.28 -26.82 -3.37
CA ALA A 200 -1.86 -26.79 -2.03
C ALA A 200 -1.28 -25.64 -1.19
N LEU A 201 0.04 -25.42 -1.24
CA LEU A 201 0.69 -24.29 -0.57
C LEU A 201 0.15 -22.96 -1.08
N LYS A 202 0.00 -22.79 -2.40
CA LYS A 202 -0.57 -21.57 -2.98
C LYS A 202 -2.04 -21.38 -2.59
N SER A 203 -2.83 -22.46 -2.55
CA SER A 203 -4.21 -22.44 -2.07
C SER A 203 -4.34 -22.05 -0.59
N SER A 204 -3.36 -22.38 0.25
CA SER A 204 -3.44 -22.14 1.70
C SER A 204 -3.51 -20.67 2.10
N HIS A 205 -3.01 -19.76 1.24
CA HIS A 205 -2.98 -18.31 1.50
C HIS A 205 -3.72 -17.49 0.44
N ILE A 206 -4.53 -18.12 -0.42
CA ILE A 206 -5.20 -17.43 -1.53
C ILE A 206 -6.25 -16.40 -1.08
N TYR A 207 -6.78 -16.54 0.14
CA TYR A 207 -7.82 -15.66 0.68
C TYR A 207 -7.30 -14.30 1.17
N TRP A 208 -5.99 -14.08 1.22
CA TRP A 208 -5.43 -12.80 1.63
C TRP A 208 -5.28 -11.85 0.44
N PRO A 209 -5.63 -10.57 0.57
CA PRO A 209 -5.64 -9.61 -0.54
C PRO A 209 -4.24 -9.24 -1.06
N THR A 210 -3.19 -9.39 -0.25
CA THR A 210 -1.82 -9.05 -0.62
C THR A 210 -1.39 -9.82 -1.88
N ASN A 211 -0.98 -9.08 -2.92
CA ASN A 211 -0.56 -9.65 -4.20
C ASN A 211 -1.58 -10.63 -4.80
N PHE A 212 -2.89 -10.41 -4.56
CA PHE A 212 -3.94 -11.36 -4.96
C PHE A 212 -3.90 -11.70 -6.46
N HIS A 213 -3.76 -10.71 -7.35
CA HIS A 213 -3.72 -10.95 -8.80
C HIS A 213 -2.54 -11.85 -9.22
N LYS A 214 -1.37 -11.67 -8.60
CA LYS A 214 -0.21 -12.55 -8.78
C LYS A 214 -0.51 -13.95 -8.24
N ASN A 215 -1.05 -14.05 -7.02
CA ASN A 215 -1.31 -15.33 -6.37
C ASN A 215 -2.39 -16.17 -7.07
N ILE A 216 -3.47 -15.55 -7.56
CA ILE A 216 -4.53 -16.24 -8.27
C ILE A 216 -4.07 -16.69 -9.66
N ALA A 217 -3.23 -15.91 -10.33
CA ALA A 217 -2.60 -16.31 -11.60
C ALA A 217 -1.66 -17.52 -11.38
N ASP A 218 -0.76 -17.43 -10.39
CA ASP A 218 0.17 -18.51 -10.03
C ASP A 218 -0.62 -19.80 -9.65
N LEU A 219 -1.71 -19.68 -8.89
CA LEU A 219 -2.56 -20.80 -8.50
C LEU A 219 -3.17 -21.52 -9.71
N HIS A 220 -3.79 -20.78 -10.61
CA HIS A 220 -4.44 -21.36 -11.79
C HIS A 220 -3.42 -21.89 -12.80
N HIS A 221 -2.23 -21.29 -12.88
CA HIS A 221 -1.13 -21.84 -13.65
C HIS A 221 -0.70 -23.22 -13.11
N LEU A 222 -0.53 -23.37 -11.79
CA LEU A 222 -0.24 -24.67 -11.16
C LEU A 222 -1.35 -25.69 -11.42
N ARG A 223 -2.62 -25.26 -11.39
CA ARG A 223 -3.75 -26.14 -11.70
C ARG A 223 -3.78 -26.59 -13.16
N ILE A 224 -3.39 -25.71 -14.09
CA ILE A 224 -3.22 -26.07 -15.51
C ILE A 224 -2.12 -27.10 -15.69
N LEU A 225 -0.97 -26.95 -15.01
CA LEU A 225 0.13 -27.93 -15.06
C LEU A 225 -0.25 -29.29 -14.47
N LEU A 226 -1.21 -29.30 -13.53
CA LEU A 226 -1.81 -30.52 -12.98
C LEU A 226 -2.97 -31.07 -13.84
N ASP A 227 -3.12 -30.59 -15.09
CA ASP A 227 -4.13 -31.02 -16.05
C ASP A 227 -5.59 -30.77 -15.63
N TYR A 228 -5.85 -29.93 -14.61
CA TYR A 228 -7.22 -29.62 -14.19
C TYR A 228 -8.01 -28.79 -15.20
N ASN A 229 -7.35 -28.21 -16.21
CA ASN A 229 -8.01 -27.54 -17.33
C ASN A 229 -8.61 -28.51 -18.37
N LYS A 230 -8.26 -29.81 -18.34
CA LYS A 230 -8.89 -30.84 -19.18
C LYS A 230 -10.31 -31.18 -18.74
N VAL A 231 -10.72 -30.70 -17.56
CA VAL A 231 -12.07 -30.83 -17.05
C VAL A 231 -13.02 -30.00 -17.93
N SER A 232 -14.22 -30.53 -18.19
CA SER A 232 -15.23 -29.87 -19.02
C SER A 232 -15.47 -28.40 -18.61
N ASN A 233 -15.78 -27.54 -19.59
CA ASN A 233 -16.12 -26.12 -19.39
C ASN A 233 -17.35 -25.89 -18.48
N VAL A 234 -17.99 -26.97 -18.02
CA VAL A 234 -19.16 -26.98 -17.12
C VAL A 234 -18.82 -27.31 -15.66
N GLN A 235 -17.54 -27.38 -15.28
CA GLN A 235 -17.11 -27.69 -13.92
C GLN A 235 -16.00 -26.76 -13.43
N PRO A 236 -15.93 -26.46 -12.11
CA PRO A 236 -14.88 -25.62 -11.54
C PRO A 236 -13.49 -26.24 -11.69
N LEU A 237 -12.44 -25.40 -11.75
CA LEU A 237 -11.04 -25.83 -11.74
C LEU A 237 -10.62 -26.21 -10.31
N CYS A 238 -11.37 -27.12 -9.68
CA CYS A 238 -11.13 -27.57 -8.31
C CYS A 238 -10.20 -28.80 -8.32
N PRO A 239 -9.07 -28.76 -7.60
CA PRO A 239 -8.13 -29.86 -7.57
C PRO A 239 -8.66 -31.04 -6.75
N GLN A 240 -8.52 -32.25 -7.28
CA GLN A 240 -8.66 -33.48 -6.50
C GLN A 240 -7.33 -33.77 -5.79
N ARG A 241 -7.32 -33.68 -4.45
CA ARG A 241 -6.13 -33.88 -3.63
C ARG A 241 -6.19 -35.20 -2.87
N ASP A 242 -5.01 -35.79 -2.69
CA ASP A 242 -4.81 -36.96 -1.84
C ASP A 242 -5.07 -36.58 -0.36
N GLU A 243 -5.56 -37.51 0.46
CA GLU A 243 -5.97 -37.24 1.85
C GLU A 243 -4.87 -36.58 2.68
N GLN A 244 -3.62 -37.02 2.50
CA GLN A 244 -2.46 -36.46 3.21
C GLN A 244 -2.17 -35.01 2.81
N ILE A 245 -2.32 -34.67 1.52
CA ILE A 245 -2.12 -33.30 1.01
C ILE A 245 -3.25 -32.39 1.50
N GLU A 246 -4.48 -32.90 1.52
CA GLU A 246 -5.64 -32.16 2.04
C GLU A 246 -5.51 -31.91 3.54
N LEU A 247 -4.98 -32.88 4.30
CA LEU A 247 -4.64 -32.68 5.71
C LEU A 247 -3.55 -31.61 5.87
N MET A 248 -2.49 -31.65 5.06
CA MET A 248 -1.42 -30.64 5.06
C MET A 248 -1.96 -29.25 4.77
N LEU A 249 -2.81 -29.11 3.75
CA LEU A 249 -3.46 -27.85 3.39
C LEU A 249 -4.28 -27.29 4.56
N LYS A 250 -5.14 -28.11 5.17
CA LYS A 250 -5.97 -27.68 6.31
C LYS A 250 -5.13 -27.24 7.50
N THR A 251 -4.03 -27.94 7.76
CA THR A 251 -3.07 -27.57 8.80
C THR A 251 -2.39 -26.24 8.47
N ARG A 252 -1.90 -26.07 7.23
CA ARG A 252 -1.25 -24.83 6.76
C ARG A 252 -2.18 -23.62 6.79
N ILE A 253 -3.46 -23.78 6.44
CA ILE A 253 -4.47 -22.70 6.53
C ILE A 253 -4.58 -22.22 7.98
N LYS A 254 -4.74 -23.14 8.94
CA LYS A 254 -4.85 -22.79 10.36
C LYS A 254 -3.60 -22.06 10.88
N GLU A 255 -2.41 -22.53 10.51
CA GLU A 255 -1.15 -21.87 10.85
C GLU A 255 -1.07 -20.45 10.27
N THR A 256 -1.49 -20.29 9.01
CA THR A 256 -1.52 -18.99 8.33
C THR A 256 -2.54 -18.05 8.99
N GLU A 257 -3.71 -18.54 9.39
CA GLU A 257 -4.73 -17.77 10.12
C GLU A 257 -4.24 -17.31 11.50
N ILE A 258 -3.45 -18.13 12.20
CA ILE A 258 -2.84 -17.74 13.48
C ILE A 258 -1.85 -16.59 13.28
N ILE A 259 -1.04 -16.64 12.22
CA ILE A 259 0.00 -15.65 11.93
C ILE A 259 -0.59 -14.36 11.37
N ARG A 260 -1.50 -14.47 10.38
CA ARG A 260 -2.00 -13.35 9.56
C ARG A 260 -3.41 -12.88 9.93
N GLY A 261 -4.08 -13.55 10.87
CA GLY A 261 -5.50 -13.33 11.16
C GLY A 261 -6.41 -14.11 10.21
N ILE A 262 -7.67 -14.28 10.60
CA ILE A 262 -8.68 -15.05 9.85
C ILE A 262 -9.26 -14.16 8.72
N PRO A 263 -9.12 -14.56 7.43
CA PRO A 263 -9.67 -13.78 6.32
C PRO A 263 -11.19 -13.73 6.34
N GLY A 264 -11.73 -12.52 6.43
CA GLY A 264 -13.17 -12.28 6.46
C GLY A 264 -13.84 -12.59 7.80
N ASP A 265 -13.09 -12.60 8.91
CA ASP A 265 -13.63 -12.81 10.26
C ASP A 265 -14.70 -11.76 10.65
N HIS A 266 -14.50 -10.52 10.19
CA HIS A 266 -15.42 -9.40 10.39
C HIS A 266 -16.73 -9.51 9.57
N ILE A 267 -16.83 -10.47 8.64
CA ILE A 267 -17.99 -10.61 7.75
C ILE A 267 -19.10 -11.37 8.48
N ASN A 268 -20.22 -10.72 8.77
CA ASN A 268 -21.45 -11.38 9.20
C ASN A 268 -22.49 -11.32 8.07
N LEU A 269 -22.79 -12.46 7.44
CA LEU A 269 -23.77 -12.52 6.33
C LEU A 269 -25.21 -12.75 6.82
N ASN A 270 -25.42 -13.09 8.10
CA ASN A 270 -26.73 -13.33 8.69
C ASN A 270 -27.17 -12.09 9.50
N MET A 271 -27.18 -10.95 8.83
CA MET A 271 -27.70 -9.69 9.34
C MET A 271 -28.64 -9.07 8.31
N SER A 272 -29.35 -8.01 8.68
CA SER A 272 -30.23 -7.30 7.73
C SER A 272 -29.40 -6.73 6.58
N ASN A 273 -30.01 -6.46 5.43
CA ASN A 273 -29.31 -5.77 4.33
C ASN A 273 -28.74 -4.44 4.82
N GLU A 274 -29.49 -3.67 5.62
CA GLU A 274 -29.07 -2.38 6.20
C GLU A 274 -27.86 -2.51 7.13
N ASP A 275 -27.86 -3.49 8.05
CA ASP A 275 -26.74 -3.71 8.98
C ASP A 275 -25.51 -4.29 8.27
N PHE A 276 -25.70 -5.12 7.23
CA PHE A 276 -24.62 -5.60 6.38
C PHE A 276 -23.94 -4.43 5.68
N LEU A 277 -24.76 -3.47 5.26
CA LEU A 277 -24.39 -2.24 4.59
C LEU A 277 -23.75 -1.20 5.55
N ASP A 278 -23.86 -1.29 6.87
CA ASP A 278 -23.24 -0.37 7.84
C ASP A 278 -21.96 -0.92 8.53
N ASN A 279 -21.44 -2.06 8.06
CA ASN A 279 -20.18 -2.63 8.56
C ASN A 279 -18.97 -1.71 8.28
N LYS A 280 -17.87 -1.83 9.05
CA LYS A 280 -16.65 -1.00 8.92
C LYS A 280 -16.08 -0.96 7.48
N ASP A 281 -16.24 -2.04 6.72
CA ASP A 281 -15.86 -2.17 5.31
C ASP A 281 -16.73 -1.36 4.32
N ASN A 282 -17.82 -0.75 4.82
CA ASN A 282 -18.80 0.05 4.07
C ASN A 282 -18.82 1.53 4.46
N LEU A 283 -18.01 1.97 5.43
CA LEU A 283 -17.91 3.37 5.87
C LEU A 283 -17.53 4.37 4.75
N PHE A 284 -17.08 3.88 3.60
CA PHE A 284 -16.60 4.68 2.46
C PHE A 284 -17.37 4.46 1.15
N VAL A 285 -18.52 3.79 1.20
CA VAL A 285 -19.35 3.62 0.01
C VAL A 285 -20.25 4.84 -0.16
N GLN A 286 -19.94 5.71 -1.13
CA GLN A 286 -20.88 6.74 -1.58
C GLN A 286 -22.08 6.08 -2.29
N ARG A 287 -23.09 5.69 -1.52
CA ARG A 287 -24.32 5.11 -2.08
C ARG A 287 -25.15 6.18 -2.77
N ARG A 288 -24.90 6.40 -4.07
CA ARG A 288 -25.79 7.18 -4.95
C ARG A 288 -27.10 6.44 -5.22
N VAL A 289 -27.06 5.10 -5.15
CA VAL A 289 -28.15 4.18 -5.48
C VAL A 289 -28.18 3.06 -4.43
N HIS A 290 -29.36 2.54 -4.14
CA HIS A 290 -29.51 1.37 -3.27
C HIS A 290 -28.81 0.17 -3.91
N TYR A 291 -28.02 -0.58 -3.13
CA TYR A 291 -27.17 -1.65 -3.68
C TYR A 291 -27.95 -2.68 -4.49
N ASP A 292 -29.12 -3.11 -3.99
CA ASP A 292 -30.00 -4.06 -4.68
C ASP A 292 -30.48 -3.54 -6.06
N ASP A 293 -30.63 -2.22 -6.24
CA ASP A 293 -31.06 -1.66 -7.54
C ASP A 293 -29.95 -1.78 -8.60
N LEU A 294 -28.67 -1.84 -8.19
CA LEU A 294 -27.56 -2.02 -9.13
C LEU A 294 -27.61 -3.42 -9.75
N HIS A 295 -28.04 -4.43 -9.00
CA HIS A 295 -28.23 -5.78 -9.54
C HIS A 295 -29.26 -5.84 -10.66
N GLU A 296 -30.32 -5.02 -10.60
CA GLU A 296 -31.31 -4.93 -11.68
C GLU A 296 -30.71 -4.42 -13.00
N LEU A 297 -29.64 -3.61 -12.93
CA LEU A 297 -28.94 -3.08 -14.10
C LEU A 297 -27.96 -4.10 -14.70
N VAL A 298 -27.43 -5.01 -13.88
CA VAL A 298 -26.39 -5.97 -14.29
C VAL A 298 -26.89 -7.42 -14.38
N LYS A 299 -28.18 -7.68 -14.15
CA LYS A 299 -28.80 -9.03 -14.24
C LYS A 299 -28.67 -9.69 -15.61
N TYR A 300 -28.55 -11.02 -15.63
CA TYR A 300 -28.48 -11.81 -16.87
C TYR A 300 -29.85 -12.31 -17.37
N GLY A 301 -30.87 -12.30 -16.52
CA GLY A 301 -32.23 -12.74 -16.86
C GLY A 301 -33.28 -11.66 -16.56
N ASN A 302 -34.52 -12.10 -16.39
CA ASN A 302 -35.63 -11.19 -16.08
C ASN A 302 -35.51 -10.53 -14.70
N GLN A 303 -34.85 -11.21 -13.76
CA GLN A 303 -34.60 -10.75 -12.40
C GLN A 303 -33.16 -11.09 -11.98
N PRO A 304 -32.57 -10.36 -11.02
CA PRO A 304 -31.28 -10.68 -10.40
C PRO A 304 -31.22 -12.12 -9.90
N ILE A 305 -30.10 -12.81 -10.15
CA ILE A 305 -29.99 -14.23 -9.82
C ILE A 305 -30.04 -14.46 -8.31
N TYR A 306 -29.45 -13.55 -7.53
CA TYR A 306 -29.39 -13.69 -6.08
C TYR A 306 -30.77 -13.71 -5.41
N GLN A 307 -31.79 -13.07 -5.99
CA GLN A 307 -33.14 -13.02 -5.41
C GLN A 307 -33.74 -14.42 -5.29
N GLY A 308 -33.50 -15.29 -6.28
CA GLY A 308 -33.91 -16.70 -6.27
C GLY A 308 -33.10 -17.58 -5.32
N LEU A 309 -32.05 -17.04 -4.69
CA LEU A 309 -31.17 -17.75 -3.76
C LEU A 309 -31.41 -17.38 -2.29
N LYS A 310 -32.31 -16.42 -2.03
CA LYS A 310 -32.70 -15.96 -0.69
C LYS A 310 -34.01 -16.61 -0.25
N ASP A 311 -34.06 -17.08 1.00
CA ASP A 311 -35.31 -17.48 1.67
C ASP A 311 -36.06 -16.27 2.22
N ASP A 312 -35.29 -15.30 2.72
CA ASP A 312 -35.75 -14.06 3.33
C ASP A 312 -35.10 -12.91 2.56
N GLN A 313 -35.92 -12.14 1.84
CA GLN A 313 -35.44 -11.05 1.00
C GLN A 313 -34.83 -9.89 1.82
N SER A 314 -35.11 -9.81 3.13
CA SER A 314 -34.57 -8.78 4.02
C SER A 314 -33.12 -9.03 4.47
N LYS A 315 -32.55 -10.20 4.14
CA LYS A 315 -31.19 -10.59 4.52
C LYS A 315 -30.27 -10.70 3.31
N ALA A 316 -28.98 -10.46 3.53
CA ALA A 316 -27.95 -10.67 2.51
C ALA A 316 -27.61 -12.16 2.29
N TRP A 317 -28.15 -13.05 3.13
CA TRP A 317 -27.80 -14.47 3.16
C TRP A 317 -28.38 -15.27 1.98
N ILE A 318 -27.49 -15.82 1.14
CA ILE A 318 -27.84 -16.76 0.07
C ILE A 318 -27.68 -18.23 0.52
N LYS A 319 -28.57 -19.12 0.08
CA LYS A 319 -28.51 -20.55 0.42
C LYS A 319 -27.67 -21.37 -0.54
N LYS A 320 -26.69 -22.09 0.01
CA LYS A 320 -25.86 -23.06 -0.72
C LYS A 320 -26.70 -24.09 -1.49
N THR A 321 -27.74 -24.64 -0.88
CA THR A 321 -28.58 -25.69 -1.50
C THR A 321 -29.39 -25.19 -2.69
N LEU A 322 -29.76 -23.90 -2.71
CA LEU A 322 -30.41 -23.28 -3.87
C LEU A 322 -29.38 -22.99 -4.96
N PHE A 323 -28.22 -22.47 -4.57
CA PHE A 323 -27.11 -22.22 -5.49
C PHE A 323 -26.66 -23.51 -6.18
N GLU A 324 -26.53 -24.62 -5.46
CA GLU A 324 -26.11 -25.90 -6.00
C GLU A 324 -27.06 -26.48 -7.06
N LYS A 325 -28.36 -26.14 -7.00
CA LYS A 325 -29.37 -26.55 -7.98
C LYS A 325 -29.30 -25.77 -9.29
N LEU A 326 -28.65 -24.61 -9.30
CA LEU A 326 -28.46 -23.83 -10.53
C LEU A 326 -27.56 -24.58 -11.52
N ASP A 327 -27.80 -24.37 -12.81
CA ASP A 327 -26.85 -24.79 -13.83
C ASP A 327 -25.54 -24.01 -13.70
N TYR A 328 -24.47 -24.56 -14.26
CA TYR A 328 -23.13 -24.04 -14.07
C TYR A 328 -22.93 -22.62 -14.62
N GLN A 329 -23.56 -22.28 -15.75
CA GLN A 329 -23.45 -20.92 -16.31
C GLN A 329 -24.17 -19.91 -15.43
N THR A 330 -25.35 -20.27 -14.92
CA THR A 330 -26.08 -19.40 -13.98
C THR A 330 -25.31 -19.18 -12.67
N LYS A 331 -24.56 -20.18 -12.19
CA LYS A 331 -23.65 -20.01 -11.04
C LYS A 331 -22.53 -19.01 -11.33
N LEU A 332 -21.91 -19.07 -12.51
CA LEU A 332 -20.89 -18.09 -12.92
C LEU A 332 -21.49 -16.69 -13.02
N ASN A 333 -22.64 -16.57 -13.69
CA ASN A 333 -23.36 -15.32 -13.86
C ASN A 333 -23.75 -14.70 -12.51
N CYS A 334 -24.11 -15.50 -11.51
CA CYS A 334 -24.39 -15.01 -10.15
C CYS A 334 -23.17 -14.30 -9.54
N VAL A 335 -21.97 -14.85 -9.69
CA VAL A 335 -20.73 -14.23 -9.18
C VAL A 335 -20.38 -12.98 -9.99
N LYS A 336 -20.54 -13.02 -11.32
CA LYS A 336 -20.33 -11.85 -12.18
C LYS A 336 -21.28 -10.72 -11.83
N GLU A 337 -22.56 -11.02 -11.59
CA GLU A 337 -23.57 -10.04 -11.19
C GLU A 337 -23.16 -9.31 -9.92
N GLU A 338 -22.75 -10.04 -8.89
CA GLU A 338 -22.21 -9.48 -7.64
C GLU A 338 -20.96 -8.62 -7.88
N ALA A 339 -19.99 -9.12 -8.65
CA ALA A 339 -18.76 -8.39 -8.95
C ALA A 339 -19.04 -7.08 -9.73
N MET A 340 -19.98 -7.10 -10.67
CA MET A 340 -20.39 -5.91 -11.42
C MET A 340 -21.14 -4.90 -10.55
N ALA A 341 -22.04 -5.35 -9.68
CA ALA A 341 -22.74 -4.47 -8.75
C ALA A 341 -21.77 -3.76 -7.80
N ILE A 342 -20.81 -4.49 -7.21
CA ILE A 342 -19.73 -3.92 -6.38
C ILE A 342 -18.86 -2.96 -7.19
N ALA A 343 -18.52 -3.31 -8.43
CA ALA A 343 -17.69 -2.47 -9.28
C ALA A 343 -18.35 -1.11 -9.57
N LEU A 344 -19.66 -1.13 -9.85
CA LEU A 344 -20.47 0.06 -10.02
C LEU A 344 -20.55 0.86 -8.72
N GLU A 345 -20.94 0.22 -7.62
CA GLU A 345 -21.16 0.87 -6.32
C GLU A 345 -19.90 1.56 -5.78
N ARG A 346 -18.75 0.89 -5.90
CA ARG A 346 -17.53 1.31 -5.19
C ARG A 346 -16.53 2.09 -6.03
N TYR A 347 -16.54 1.95 -7.36
CA TYR A 347 -15.50 2.56 -8.20
C TYR A 347 -16.09 3.45 -9.29
N LEU A 348 -17.05 2.96 -10.07
CA LEU A 348 -17.50 3.65 -11.28
C LEU A 348 -18.56 4.73 -10.98
N VAL A 349 -19.63 4.39 -10.25
CA VAL A 349 -20.68 5.35 -9.90
C VAL A 349 -20.13 6.47 -9.03
N PRO A 350 -19.27 6.23 -8.02
CA PRO A 350 -18.60 7.29 -7.27
C PRO A 350 -17.56 8.09 -8.09
N MET A 351 -17.19 7.62 -9.29
CA MET A 351 -16.14 8.21 -10.15
C MET A 351 -14.72 8.13 -9.56
N LEU A 352 -14.45 7.15 -8.70
CA LEU A 352 -13.10 6.87 -8.18
C LEU A 352 -12.20 6.16 -9.21
N SER A 353 -12.80 5.55 -10.23
CA SER A 353 -12.08 4.94 -11.35
C SER A 353 -12.76 5.26 -12.67
N LYS A 354 -11.95 5.49 -13.70
CA LYS A 354 -12.37 5.59 -15.11
C LYS A 354 -12.01 4.33 -15.90
N ASP A 355 -11.70 3.22 -15.23
CA ASP A 355 -11.39 1.92 -15.84
C ASP A 355 -12.35 0.86 -15.29
N GLN A 356 -13.28 0.39 -16.14
CA GLN A 356 -14.26 -0.63 -15.77
C GLN A 356 -13.64 -2.01 -15.56
N GLU A 357 -12.58 -2.35 -16.30
CA GLU A 357 -11.92 -3.64 -16.15
C GLU A 357 -11.16 -3.71 -14.83
N LYS A 358 -10.39 -2.67 -14.52
CA LYS A 358 -9.70 -2.55 -13.23
C LYS A 358 -10.71 -2.59 -12.09
N SER A 359 -11.79 -1.82 -12.20
CA SER A 359 -12.87 -1.79 -11.19
C SER A 359 -13.52 -3.15 -10.98
N TYR A 360 -13.83 -3.86 -12.06
CA TYR A 360 -14.40 -5.21 -12.00
C TYR A 360 -13.43 -6.23 -11.41
N LYS A 361 -12.15 -6.22 -11.83
CA LYS A 361 -11.12 -7.11 -11.29
C LYS A 361 -10.87 -6.85 -9.81
N SER A 362 -10.89 -5.59 -9.36
CA SER A 362 -10.80 -5.23 -7.94
C SER A 362 -12.02 -5.72 -7.15
N ALA A 363 -13.24 -5.56 -7.68
CA ALA A 363 -14.44 -6.09 -7.05
C ALA A 363 -14.41 -7.63 -6.93
N LEU A 364 -14.02 -8.33 -8.00
CA LEU A 364 -13.88 -9.78 -7.99
C LEU A 364 -12.80 -10.25 -7.00
N ALA A 365 -11.66 -9.55 -6.92
CA ALA A 365 -10.62 -9.83 -5.94
C ALA A 365 -11.13 -9.70 -4.50
N ARG A 366 -11.98 -8.71 -4.22
CA ARG A 366 -12.62 -8.56 -2.91
C ARG A 366 -13.61 -9.67 -2.60
N ILE A 367 -14.39 -10.14 -3.58
CA ILE A 367 -15.25 -11.34 -3.40
C ILE A 367 -14.39 -12.54 -2.99
N CYS A 368 -13.24 -12.73 -3.65
CA CYS A 368 -12.34 -13.84 -3.37
C CYS A 368 -11.60 -13.73 -2.01
N THR A 369 -11.59 -12.56 -1.37
CA THR A 369 -10.77 -12.31 -0.17
C THR A 369 -11.59 -11.77 1.00
N THR A 370 -12.08 -10.52 0.93
CA THR A 370 -12.58 -9.76 2.08
C THR A 370 -14.10 -9.57 2.14
N LEU A 371 -14.86 -9.77 1.05
CA LEU A 371 -16.31 -9.51 1.05
C LEU A 371 -17.17 -10.76 1.24
N THR A 372 -16.62 -11.95 0.95
CA THR A 372 -17.35 -13.21 1.11
C THR A 372 -16.54 -14.24 1.88
N LYS A 373 -17.20 -15.32 2.31
CA LYS A 373 -16.56 -16.43 3.03
C LYS A 373 -17.16 -17.77 2.65
N GLY A 374 -16.45 -18.84 2.99
CA GLY A 374 -16.92 -20.22 2.80
C GLY A 374 -17.06 -20.62 1.33
N TRP A 375 -18.15 -21.31 1.01
CA TRP A 375 -18.34 -22.00 -0.28
C TRP A 375 -18.46 -21.05 -1.48
N PHE A 376 -19.04 -19.86 -1.31
CA PHE A 376 -19.19 -18.89 -2.41
C PHE A 376 -17.84 -18.31 -2.81
N ARG A 377 -17.01 -17.96 -1.82
CA ARG A 377 -15.61 -17.53 -1.99
C ARG A 377 -14.78 -18.59 -2.72
N GLN A 378 -14.87 -19.84 -2.27
CA GLN A 378 -14.16 -20.96 -2.89
C GLN A 378 -14.61 -21.15 -4.35
N PHE A 379 -15.91 -21.07 -4.62
CA PHE A 379 -16.43 -21.13 -5.98
C PHE A 379 -15.89 -19.99 -6.86
N ALA A 380 -15.81 -18.76 -6.35
CA ALA A 380 -15.22 -17.64 -7.10
C ALA A 380 -13.74 -17.89 -7.43
N ILE A 381 -12.95 -18.39 -6.48
CA ILE A 381 -11.53 -18.72 -6.71
C ILE A 381 -11.38 -19.84 -7.74
N ASP A 382 -12.12 -20.93 -7.62
CA ASP A 382 -12.00 -22.08 -8.54
C ASP A 382 -12.45 -21.76 -9.97
N ASN A 383 -13.21 -20.68 -10.15
CA ASN A 383 -13.71 -20.23 -11.44
C ASN A 383 -13.09 -18.91 -11.89
N TYR A 384 -12.08 -18.39 -11.19
CA TYR A 384 -11.54 -17.06 -11.44
C TYR A 384 -11.15 -16.82 -12.92
N PRO A 385 -10.48 -17.73 -13.64
CA PRO A 385 -10.17 -17.52 -15.06
C PRO A 385 -11.40 -17.34 -15.95
N ARG A 386 -12.54 -17.95 -15.58
CA ARG A 386 -13.82 -17.84 -16.29
C ARG A 386 -14.60 -16.58 -15.88
N LEU A 387 -14.34 -16.07 -14.68
CA LEU A 387 -14.99 -14.89 -14.13
C LEU A 387 -14.26 -13.59 -14.47
N ALA A 388 -12.94 -13.62 -14.69
CA ALA A 388 -12.11 -12.44 -14.88
C ALA A 388 -12.47 -11.61 -16.14
N ASN A 389 -13.15 -12.22 -17.12
CA ASN A 389 -13.63 -11.52 -18.31
C ASN A 389 -14.96 -10.79 -18.03
N LEU A 390 -14.94 -9.47 -18.14
CA LEU A 390 -16.11 -8.61 -18.08
C LEU A 390 -16.85 -8.66 -19.42
N ASP A 391 -18.14 -9.01 -19.39
CA ASP A 391 -18.98 -9.18 -20.59
C ASP A 391 -20.07 -8.10 -20.74
N LYS A 392 -20.08 -7.09 -19.85
CA LYS A 392 -21.00 -5.95 -19.91
C LYS A 392 -20.26 -4.62 -19.86
N ASN A 393 -20.83 -3.62 -20.53
CA ASN A 393 -20.34 -2.25 -20.50
C ASN A 393 -20.84 -1.55 -19.23
N LEU A 394 -20.02 -1.56 -18.18
CA LEU A 394 -20.35 -0.93 -16.90
C LEU A 394 -20.27 0.60 -16.97
N PHE A 395 -19.49 1.18 -17.88
CA PHE A 395 -19.46 2.64 -18.05
C PHE A 395 -20.81 3.21 -18.46
N SER A 396 -21.44 2.61 -19.47
CA SER A 396 -22.76 3.07 -19.93
C SER A 396 -23.79 3.01 -18.80
N ILE A 397 -23.75 1.93 -18.00
CA ILE A 397 -24.61 1.78 -16.83
C ILE A 397 -24.29 2.85 -15.78
N ALA A 398 -23.01 3.06 -15.46
CA ALA A 398 -22.58 4.06 -14.50
C ALA A 398 -23.02 5.46 -14.93
N HIS A 399 -22.80 5.86 -16.19
CA HIS A 399 -23.26 7.14 -16.73
C HIS A 399 -24.77 7.32 -16.58
N THR A 400 -25.56 6.29 -16.91
CA THR A 400 -27.03 6.34 -16.78
C THR A 400 -27.44 6.54 -15.31
N VAL A 401 -26.76 5.85 -14.39
CA VAL A 401 -26.99 5.99 -12.94
C VAL A 401 -26.62 7.40 -12.47
N ILE A 402 -25.48 7.92 -12.91
CA ILE A 402 -24.99 9.25 -12.54
C ILE A 402 -25.92 10.35 -13.06
N GLU A 403 -26.45 10.20 -14.28
CA GLU A 403 -27.42 11.13 -14.86
C GLU A 403 -28.78 11.08 -14.16
N LYS A 404 -29.25 9.88 -13.79
CA LYS A 404 -30.54 9.69 -13.12
C LYS A 404 -30.51 10.09 -11.65
N PHE A 405 -29.37 9.90 -11.00
CA PHE A 405 -29.11 10.25 -9.60
C PHE A 405 -27.91 11.20 -9.54
N PRO A 406 -28.04 12.43 -10.08
CA PRO A 406 -26.98 13.41 -10.01
C PRO A 406 -26.71 13.69 -8.54
N ILE A 407 -25.44 13.68 -8.14
CA ILE A 407 -25.08 14.10 -6.80
C ILE A 407 -25.68 15.51 -6.63
N LYS A 408 -26.49 15.71 -5.59
CA LYS A 408 -26.47 17.03 -4.96
C LYS A 408 -25.03 17.18 -4.49
N GLN A 409 -24.17 17.78 -5.33
CA GLN A 409 -22.99 18.45 -4.80
C GLN A 409 -23.56 19.22 -3.61
N LYS A 410 -23.02 19.01 -2.40
CA LYS A 410 -23.24 20.01 -1.36
C LYS A 410 -22.96 21.31 -2.09
N ARG A 411 -23.98 22.17 -2.22
CA ARG A 411 -23.76 23.51 -2.75
C ARG A 411 -22.48 23.96 -2.06
N PRO A 412 -21.42 24.38 -2.79
CA PRO A 412 -20.26 24.94 -2.12
C PRO A 412 -20.83 25.88 -1.08
N ASP A 413 -20.41 25.72 0.18
CA ASP A 413 -20.88 26.60 1.26
C ASP A 413 -20.74 28.01 0.70
N ILE A 414 -21.87 28.68 0.43
CA ILE A 414 -21.83 29.99 -0.25
C ILE A 414 -21.03 30.86 0.70
N ILE A 415 -19.79 31.18 0.32
CA ILE A 415 -18.94 32.10 1.07
C ILE A 415 -19.67 33.43 0.95
N VAL A 416 -20.24 33.88 2.07
CA VAL A 416 -20.89 35.19 2.12
C VAL A 416 -19.78 36.17 2.45
N LEU A 417 -19.22 36.80 1.42
CA LEU A 417 -18.27 37.88 1.56
C LEU A 417 -19.02 39.13 2.08
N ASP A 418 -18.37 39.89 2.95
CA ASP A 418 -18.88 41.20 3.32
C ASP A 418 -18.85 42.14 2.09
N PRO A 419 -19.70 43.19 2.05
CA PRO A 419 -19.83 44.06 0.89
C PRO A 419 -18.52 44.75 0.45
N GLU A 420 -17.61 45.03 1.39
CA GLU A 420 -16.35 45.70 1.09
C GLU A 420 -15.38 44.73 0.41
N THR A 421 -15.22 43.52 0.95
CA THR A 421 -14.44 42.45 0.32
C THR A 421 -14.98 42.09 -1.07
N GLN A 422 -16.31 42.00 -1.21
CA GLN A 422 -16.96 41.71 -2.49
C GLN A 422 -16.65 42.78 -3.54
N ALA A 423 -16.70 44.06 -3.17
CA ALA A 423 -16.39 45.16 -4.08
C ALA A 423 -14.94 45.13 -4.56
N ILE A 424 -13.99 44.82 -3.67
CA ILE A 424 -12.57 44.65 -4.04
C ILE A 424 -12.43 43.47 -5.02
N PHE A 425 -13.07 42.33 -4.74
CA PHE A 425 -12.99 41.15 -5.62
C PHE A 425 -13.57 41.41 -7.01
N GLU A 426 -14.69 42.12 -7.08
CA GLU A 426 -15.32 42.53 -8.34
C GLU A 426 -14.45 43.52 -9.13
N SER A 427 -13.68 44.38 -8.44
CA SER A 427 -12.75 45.30 -9.10
C SER A 427 -11.55 44.60 -9.75
N ILE A 428 -11.11 43.47 -9.18
CA ILE A 428 -9.93 42.71 -9.64
C ILE A 428 -10.31 41.66 -10.69
N ARG A 429 -11.52 41.07 -10.59
CA ARG A 429 -11.99 39.97 -11.46
C ARG A 429 -11.83 40.19 -12.97
N PRO A 430 -12.08 41.38 -13.55
CA PRO A 430 -11.86 41.63 -14.97
C PRO A 430 -10.38 41.53 -15.41
N TYR A 431 -9.44 41.62 -14.46
CA TYR A 431 -7.99 41.60 -14.69
C TYR A 431 -7.34 40.27 -14.27
N THR A 432 -8.17 39.26 -13.98
CA THR A 432 -7.74 37.92 -13.59
C THR A 432 -7.95 36.96 -14.74
N GLU A 433 -6.88 36.26 -15.14
CA GLU A 433 -6.88 35.28 -16.22
C GLU A 433 -6.49 33.91 -15.68
N THR A 434 -7.19 32.86 -16.12
CA THR A 434 -6.83 31.47 -15.79
C THR A 434 -5.69 30.99 -16.69
N ILE A 435 -4.66 30.41 -16.10
CA ILE A 435 -3.49 29.89 -16.83
C ILE A 435 -3.83 28.49 -17.37
N SER A 436 -3.92 28.37 -18.70
CA SER A 436 -4.37 27.12 -19.36
C SER A 436 -3.27 26.08 -19.60
N GLU A 437 -1.99 26.45 -19.48
CA GLU A 437 -0.83 25.61 -19.82
C GLU A 437 -0.19 24.89 -18.63
N LEU A 438 -0.80 24.95 -17.44
CA LEU A 438 -0.31 24.23 -16.28
C LEU A 438 -0.53 22.72 -16.49
N SER A 439 0.53 21.91 -16.29
CA SER A 439 0.58 20.50 -16.64
C SER A 439 -0.71 19.74 -16.26
N PRO A 440 -1.30 18.94 -17.17
CA PRO A 440 -2.54 18.22 -16.90
C PRO A 440 -2.38 17.24 -15.72
N SER A 441 -3.49 16.84 -15.11
CA SER A 441 -3.53 15.81 -14.07
C SER A 441 -2.86 14.52 -14.57
N ILE A 442 -1.63 14.24 -14.12
CA ILE A 442 -0.91 13.02 -14.46
C ILE A 442 -1.16 12.00 -13.35
N SER A 443 -1.56 10.79 -13.75
CA SER A 443 -1.43 9.58 -12.93
C SER A 443 -0.16 8.86 -13.38
N GLY A 444 0.86 8.82 -12.52
CA GLY A 444 2.15 8.17 -12.81
C GLY A 444 2.40 6.97 -11.91
N TYR A 445 3.34 6.12 -12.32
CA TYR A 445 3.93 5.08 -11.48
C TYR A 445 5.29 5.56 -11.00
N ASP A 446 5.50 5.56 -9.68
CA ASP A 446 6.85 5.69 -9.14
C ASP A 446 7.57 4.33 -9.13
N ASN A 447 8.90 4.33 -9.11
CA ASN A 447 9.76 3.13 -9.08
C ASN A 447 9.49 2.19 -7.88
N ASP A 448 8.66 2.63 -6.93
CA ASP A 448 8.21 1.96 -5.70
C ASP A 448 6.74 1.48 -5.71
N TYR A 449 6.06 1.34 -6.86
CA TYR A 449 4.65 0.91 -6.94
C TYR A 449 3.63 1.83 -6.21
N ARG A 450 3.90 3.15 -6.14
CA ARG A 450 2.99 4.13 -5.52
C ARG A 450 2.07 4.77 -6.57
N ASP A 451 0.76 4.82 -6.31
CA ASP A 451 -0.18 5.61 -7.10
C ASP A 451 -0.04 7.08 -6.67
N VAL A 452 0.35 7.96 -7.60
CA VAL A 452 0.44 9.41 -7.37
C VAL A 452 -0.63 10.12 -8.19
N TYR A 453 -1.48 10.91 -7.52
CA TYR A 453 -2.45 11.79 -8.15
C TYR A 453 -2.06 13.24 -7.91
N PHE A 454 -2.05 14.05 -8.96
CA PHE A 454 -1.67 15.44 -8.90
C PHE A 454 -2.66 16.32 -9.68
N SER A 455 -2.92 17.53 -9.16
CA SER A 455 -3.66 18.58 -9.84
C SER A 455 -2.95 19.93 -9.63
N ARG A 456 -2.91 20.75 -10.68
CA ARG A 456 -2.36 22.10 -10.63
C ARG A 456 -3.23 23.06 -11.39
N GLU A 457 -3.55 24.17 -10.75
CA GLU A 457 -4.36 25.25 -11.31
C GLU A 457 -3.72 26.59 -10.95
N GLY A 458 -3.96 27.62 -11.74
CA GLY A 458 -3.38 28.93 -11.48
C GLY A 458 -4.07 30.06 -12.20
N ILE A 459 -3.89 31.24 -11.64
CA ILE A 459 -4.39 32.50 -12.16
C ILE A 459 -3.27 33.53 -12.25
N LYS A 460 -3.36 34.38 -13.26
CA LYS A 460 -2.57 35.61 -13.38
C LYS A 460 -3.47 36.79 -13.07
N ILE A 461 -3.04 37.65 -12.14
CA ILE A 461 -3.76 38.88 -11.79
C ILE A 461 -2.89 40.05 -12.27
N THR A 462 -3.41 40.82 -13.22
CA THR A 462 -2.74 42.03 -13.71
C THR A 462 -3.25 43.23 -12.91
N SER A 463 -2.36 44.14 -12.52
CA SER A 463 -2.79 45.31 -11.76
C SER A 463 -3.69 46.22 -12.62
N PRO A 464 -4.87 46.63 -12.13
CA PRO A 464 -5.72 47.62 -12.77
C PRO A 464 -5.14 49.04 -12.73
N VAL A 465 -4.14 49.28 -11.87
CA VAL A 465 -3.47 50.58 -11.70
C VAL A 465 -2.23 50.65 -12.58
N ASN A 466 -1.52 49.53 -12.74
CA ASN A 466 -0.30 49.44 -13.53
C ASN A 466 -0.26 48.13 -14.34
N TYR A 467 -0.69 48.20 -15.61
CA TYR A 467 -0.80 47.04 -16.49
C TYR A 467 0.51 46.29 -16.78
N ASN A 468 1.67 46.87 -16.44
CA ASN A 468 2.96 46.20 -16.58
C ASN A 468 3.29 45.29 -15.38
N ILE A 469 2.51 45.38 -14.31
CA ILE A 469 2.68 44.58 -13.11
C ILE A 469 1.61 43.50 -13.08
N SER A 470 2.05 42.26 -12.88
CA SER A 470 1.15 41.14 -12.61
C SER A 470 1.77 40.18 -11.62
N ILE A 471 0.91 39.46 -10.92
CA ILE A 471 1.29 38.34 -10.07
C ILE A 471 0.65 37.06 -10.62
N THR A 472 1.25 35.93 -10.25
CA THR A 472 0.74 34.61 -10.56
C THR A 472 0.52 33.86 -9.25
N ALA A 473 -0.69 33.32 -9.08
CA ALA A 473 -1.03 32.43 -7.99
C ALA A 473 -1.24 31.03 -8.55
N ILE A 474 -0.53 30.04 -8.00
CA ILE A 474 -0.60 28.63 -8.42
C ILE A 474 -0.96 27.79 -7.20
N ILE A 475 -1.94 26.92 -7.36
CA ILE A 475 -2.31 25.91 -6.39
C ILE A 475 -1.91 24.55 -6.95
N THR A 476 -1.17 23.79 -6.15
CA THR A 476 -0.83 22.40 -6.43
C THR A 476 -1.39 21.51 -5.34
N THR A 477 -2.06 20.44 -5.70
CA THR A 477 -2.51 19.38 -4.79
C THR A 477 -2.00 18.03 -5.27
N MET A 478 -1.47 17.24 -4.35
CA MET A 478 -0.93 15.92 -4.61
C MET A 478 -1.42 14.92 -3.55
N CYS A 479 -1.65 13.69 -3.97
CA CYS A 479 -1.98 12.56 -3.14
C CYS A 479 -1.08 11.38 -3.52
N LYS A 480 -0.27 10.90 -2.58
CA LYS A 480 0.54 9.68 -2.71
C LYS A 480 -0.08 8.58 -1.86
N SER A 481 -0.20 7.39 -2.43
CA SER A 481 -0.86 6.26 -1.77
C SER A 481 0.10 5.09 -1.60
N TYR A 482 0.22 4.61 -0.36
CA TYR A 482 1.11 3.53 0.03
C TYR A 482 0.34 2.21 0.16
N TYR A 483 0.85 1.17 -0.49
CA TYR A 483 0.30 -0.18 -0.41
C TYR A 483 1.32 -1.14 0.23
N GLU A 484 1.63 -0.97 1.52
CA GLU A 484 2.41 -1.97 2.25
C GLU A 484 1.53 -2.93 3.06
N ALA A 485 1.99 -4.16 3.24
CA ALA A 485 1.21 -5.31 3.67
C ALA A 485 0.61 -5.23 5.09
N CYS A 486 0.86 -4.17 5.86
CA CYS A 486 0.36 -3.98 7.23
C CYS A 486 -0.08 -2.54 7.56
N SER A 487 0.03 -1.60 6.62
CA SER A 487 -0.47 -0.22 6.75
C SER A 487 -0.86 0.29 5.37
N THR A 488 -2.15 0.52 5.15
CA THR A 488 -2.59 1.41 4.08
C THR A 488 -2.40 2.83 4.59
N GLY A 489 -1.55 3.58 3.89
CA GLY A 489 -1.25 4.97 4.21
C GLY A 489 -1.53 5.84 3.01
N SER A 490 -1.89 7.09 3.25
CA SER A 490 -1.99 8.07 2.18
C SER A 490 -1.48 9.39 2.67
N THR A 491 -0.75 10.07 1.80
CA THR A 491 -0.20 11.38 2.09
C THR A 491 -0.71 12.38 1.11
N TRP A 492 -1.22 13.47 1.65
CA TRP A 492 -1.70 14.59 0.87
C TRP A 492 -0.78 15.76 1.11
N THR A 493 -0.36 16.39 0.02
CA THR A 493 0.38 17.64 0.06
C THR A 493 -0.34 18.66 -0.79
N ALA A 494 -0.46 19.89 -0.29
CA ALA A 494 -0.95 21.00 -1.08
C ALA A 494 -0.09 22.24 -0.85
N SER A 495 0.12 23.02 -1.90
CA SER A 495 0.82 24.30 -1.82
C SER A 495 0.06 25.39 -2.58
N VAL A 496 0.05 26.58 -2.01
CA VAL A 496 -0.37 27.83 -2.66
C VAL A 496 0.85 28.72 -2.75
N VAL A 497 1.28 28.97 -3.98
CA VAL A 497 2.44 29.81 -4.29
C VAL A 497 1.94 31.07 -4.96
N ILE A 498 2.32 32.24 -4.44
CA ILE A 498 1.97 33.53 -5.02
C ILE A 498 3.27 34.29 -5.25
N LEU A 499 3.54 34.68 -6.50
CA LEU A 499 4.77 35.35 -6.90
C LEU A 499 4.52 36.39 -8.00
N PRO A 500 5.42 37.37 -8.20
CA PRO A 500 5.42 38.21 -9.40
C PRO A 500 5.44 37.35 -10.67
N SER A 501 4.61 37.64 -11.68
CA SER A 501 4.49 36.75 -12.85
C SER A 501 5.81 36.58 -13.62
N LYS A 502 6.66 37.61 -13.64
CA LYS A 502 7.99 37.55 -14.23
C LYS A 502 8.90 36.49 -13.60
N ASP A 503 8.70 36.18 -12.32
CA ASP A 503 9.50 35.20 -11.58
C ASP A 503 9.07 33.76 -11.91
N LEU A 504 7.94 33.56 -12.61
CA LEU A 504 7.48 32.26 -13.10
C LEU A 504 8.18 31.89 -14.43
N GLU A 505 8.43 32.87 -15.29
CA GLU A 505 9.12 32.68 -16.58
C GLU A 505 10.56 32.21 -16.38
N VAL A 506 11.27 32.78 -15.38
CA VAL A 506 12.64 32.36 -15.01
C VAL A 506 12.69 30.89 -14.59
N LEU A 507 11.68 30.38 -13.87
CA LEU A 507 11.60 28.98 -13.46
C LEU A 507 11.37 28.02 -14.65
N SER A 508 10.92 28.51 -15.80
CA SER A 508 10.74 27.72 -17.01
C SER A 508 12.01 27.59 -17.86
N GLU A 509 12.99 28.49 -17.68
CA GLU A 509 14.26 28.50 -18.42
C GLU A 509 15.32 27.60 -17.78
N ASP A 510 15.38 27.52 -16.44
CA ASP A 510 16.30 26.62 -15.72
C ASP A 510 16.07 25.13 -16.06
N ASN A 511 14.85 24.77 -16.48
CA ASN A 511 14.50 23.40 -16.90
C ASN A 511 15.06 22.97 -18.26
N LYS A 512 15.65 23.88 -19.06
CA LYS A 512 16.19 23.53 -20.39
C LYS A 512 17.69 23.20 -20.39
N ASN A 513 18.40 23.42 -19.28
CA ASN A 513 19.86 23.32 -19.24
C ASN A 513 20.41 22.10 -18.49
N GLU A 514 19.55 21.18 -18.00
CA GLU A 514 20.01 19.93 -17.35
C GLU A 514 20.04 18.71 -18.28
N ASP A 515 19.67 18.84 -19.55
CA ASP A 515 19.59 17.71 -20.49
C ASP A 515 20.36 17.99 -21.80
N SER A 516 21.66 18.28 -21.68
CA SER A 516 22.63 18.10 -22.80
C SER A 516 24.06 18.05 -22.28
N GLY A 517 24.61 16.84 -22.20
CA GLY A 517 25.97 16.59 -21.77
C GLY A 517 26.44 15.19 -22.20
N ASP A 518 26.33 14.88 -23.49
CA ASP A 518 27.27 13.95 -24.13
C ASP A 518 28.68 14.51 -23.96
N ASN A 519 29.61 13.71 -23.43
CA ASN A 519 31.06 13.74 -23.69
C ASN A 519 31.60 12.41 -23.13
N GLU A 520 31.75 11.39 -23.97
CA GLU A 520 32.98 11.09 -24.70
C GLU A 520 34.23 11.15 -23.81
N ASN A 521 34.83 9.96 -23.67
CA ASN A 521 36.14 9.73 -23.09
C ASN A 521 37.18 10.70 -23.64
N GLU A 522 38.02 11.25 -22.77
CA GLU A 522 39.44 11.39 -23.08
C GLU A 522 40.25 11.34 -21.78
N ASP A 523 41.25 10.46 -21.81
CA ASP A 523 42.27 10.27 -20.79
C ASP A 523 43.07 11.56 -20.54
N SER A 524 43.44 11.84 -19.29
CA SER A 524 44.86 12.05 -18.93
C SER A 524 45.09 12.28 -17.43
N ASP A 525 46.09 11.54 -16.99
CA ASP A 525 46.94 11.61 -15.81
C ASP A 525 47.13 12.94 -15.03
N ASP A 526 47.57 12.70 -13.80
CA ASP A 526 48.49 13.51 -12.98
C ASP A 526 47.92 14.52 -11.96
N ASN A 527 47.94 14.05 -10.71
CA ASN A 527 48.76 14.55 -9.59
C ASN A 527 48.58 15.98 -9.03
N GLU A 528 48.71 15.97 -7.70
CA GLU A 528 49.20 17.01 -6.79
C GLU A 528 48.19 17.91 -6.05
N ASN A 529 48.32 17.76 -4.72
CA ASN A 529 47.85 18.62 -3.64
C ASN A 529 48.01 20.12 -3.93
N GLU A 530 47.14 20.96 -3.38
CA GLU A 530 47.58 22.07 -2.53
C GLU A 530 46.43 22.62 -1.68
N ASP A 531 46.76 22.85 -0.41
CA ASP A 531 45.96 23.52 0.60
C ASP A 531 45.64 24.98 0.20
N SER A 532 44.45 25.45 0.54
CA SER A 532 44.30 26.82 1.04
C SER A 532 43.05 26.96 1.90
N ASP A 533 43.32 27.19 3.19
CA ASP A 533 42.42 27.86 4.12
C ASP A 533 42.04 29.24 3.55
N ASP A 534 40.76 29.59 3.60
CA ASP A 534 40.35 30.95 3.95
C ASP A 534 38.97 30.95 4.59
N SER A 535 38.96 31.49 5.80
CA SER A 535 37.84 31.78 6.69
C SER A 535 36.92 32.85 6.12
N ASP A 536 35.61 32.70 6.30
CA ASP A 536 34.76 33.82 6.67
C ASP A 536 33.47 33.35 7.36
N ASP A 537 33.29 33.85 8.57
CA ASP A 537 32.13 33.66 9.45
C ASP A 537 30.87 34.28 8.82
N ASN A 538 29.80 33.50 8.72
CA ASN A 538 28.44 34.05 8.80
C ASN A 538 27.52 33.05 9.51
N GLU A 539 27.15 33.44 10.73
CA GLU A 539 26.07 32.85 11.52
C GLU A 539 24.76 32.87 10.72
N ASN A 540 24.27 31.71 10.31
CA ASN A 540 22.85 31.46 10.13
C ASN A 540 22.54 29.99 10.36
N GLU A 541 21.60 29.78 11.28
CA GLU A 541 21.15 28.54 11.89
C GLU A 541 20.99 27.34 10.94
N ASP A 542 21.52 26.21 11.42
CA ASP A 542 21.37 24.84 10.95
C ASP A 542 20.00 24.53 10.30
N ARG A 543 19.98 24.50 8.96
CA ARG A 543 19.01 23.69 8.21
C ARG A 543 19.79 22.70 7.36
N LYS A 544 19.73 21.43 7.75
CA LYS A 544 20.38 20.33 7.04
C LYS A 544 20.03 20.41 5.54
N SER A 545 21.05 20.57 4.71
CA SER A 545 20.94 20.31 3.28
C SER A 545 20.66 18.82 3.11
N PHE A 546 19.52 18.47 2.52
CA PHE A 546 19.23 17.11 2.12
C PHE A 546 19.97 16.82 0.81
N ASP A 547 20.81 15.78 0.81
CA ASP A 547 21.39 15.23 -0.42
C ASP A 547 20.22 14.81 -1.34
N GLU A 548 20.18 15.41 -2.54
CA GLU A 548 19.11 15.24 -3.53
C GLU A 548 19.05 13.82 -4.15
N ASP A 549 19.91 12.89 -3.71
CA ASP A 549 20.17 11.64 -4.43
C ASP A 549 19.50 10.36 -3.89
N ASN A 550 18.59 10.43 -2.90
CA ASN A 550 18.00 9.19 -2.34
C ASN A 550 16.47 9.05 -2.36
N CYS A 551 15.71 9.93 -3.02
CA CYS A 551 14.27 9.73 -3.21
C CYS A 551 13.74 10.47 -4.45
N VAL A 552 14.03 9.97 -5.65
CA VAL A 552 13.44 10.52 -6.88
C VAL A 552 12.00 10.03 -7.00
N LEU A 553 11.10 10.64 -6.22
CA LEU A 553 9.65 10.50 -6.27
C LEU A 553 9.00 11.74 -6.91
N PHE A 554 8.69 11.69 -8.21
CA PHE A 554 8.17 12.79 -9.05
C PHE A 554 9.09 14.02 -9.10
N LYS A 555 9.52 14.50 -10.28
CA LYS A 555 10.24 15.79 -10.41
C LYS A 555 9.19 16.85 -10.76
N ASP A 556 8.91 17.79 -9.84
CA ASP A 556 7.97 18.89 -10.13
C ASP A 556 8.53 19.74 -11.29
N PRO A 557 7.86 19.80 -12.45
CA PRO A 557 8.37 20.53 -13.61
C PRO A 557 8.55 22.04 -13.37
N LEU A 558 7.92 22.61 -12.34
CA LEU A 558 8.05 24.01 -12.00
C LEU A 558 8.87 24.26 -10.72
N ASN A 559 9.26 23.20 -10.01
CA ASN A 559 9.96 23.27 -8.72
C ASN A 559 9.31 24.24 -7.70
N ILE A 560 7.97 24.23 -7.62
CA ILE A 560 7.15 25.11 -6.75
C ILE A 560 6.24 24.32 -5.80
N HIS A 561 6.27 22.99 -5.83
CA HIS A 561 5.56 22.13 -4.90
C HIS A 561 6.55 21.43 -3.96
N PRO A 562 6.52 21.72 -2.64
CA PRO A 562 7.44 21.11 -1.70
C PRO A 562 7.02 19.67 -1.37
N TYR A 563 8.00 18.82 -1.11
CA TYR A 563 7.75 17.46 -0.64
C TYR A 563 7.61 17.43 0.88
N TYR A 564 6.59 16.72 1.35
CA TYR A 564 6.35 16.46 2.76
C TYR A 564 7.02 15.15 3.17
N ASN A 565 7.82 15.18 4.23
CA ASN A 565 8.39 14.00 4.87
C ASN A 565 7.48 13.59 6.04
N ASP A 566 6.90 12.40 5.96
CA ASP A 566 5.98 11.88 6.98
C ASP A 566 6.69 11.57 8.30
N ASP A 567 7.95 11.11 8.23
CA ASP A 567 8.72 10.68 9.41
C ASP A 567 9.21 11.88 10.23
N GLU A 568 9.53 12.99 9.56
CA GLU A 568 10.04 14.22 10.19
C GLU A 568 8.96 15.31 10.36
N GLU A 569 7.76 15.08 9.84
CA GLU A 569 6.63 16.04 9.77
C GLU A 569 7.02 17.43 9.22
N CYS A 570 7.98 17.48 8.30
CA CYS A 570 8.53 18.72 7.77
C CYS A 570 8.62 18.72 6.23
N PHE A 571 8.83 19.91 5.65
CA PHE A 571 8.99 20.09 4.20
C PHE A 571 10.46 20.23 3.82
N SER A 572 10.86 19.63 2.69
CA SER A 572 12.26 19.57 2.27
C SER A 572 12.88 20.92 1.89
N LYS A 573 12.10 21.88 1.36
CA LYS A 573 12.59 23.23 1.02
C LYS A 573 11.43 24.23 0.80
N LEU A 574 11.22 25.17 1.72
CA LEU A 574 10.21 26.23 1.58
C LEU A 574 10.81 27.61 1.29
N THR A 575 10.42 28.21 0.18
CA THR A 575 10.86 29.57 -0.22
C THR A 575 9.89 30.65 0.27
N SER A 576 10.23 31.93 0.11
CA SER A 576 9.32 33.06 0.40
C SER A 576 8.06 33.07 -0.48
N LYS A 577 8.07 32.36 -1.61
CA LYS A 577 6.95 32.27 -2.57
C LYS A 577 5.78 31.41 -2.04
N HIS A 578 6.05 30.52 -1.09
CA HIS A 578 5.06 29.61 -0.51
C HIS A 578 4.23 30.34 0.56
N VAL A 579 2.98 30.68 0.24
CA VAL A 579 2.05 31.40 1.14
C VAL A 579 1.34 30.42 2.07
N PHE A 580 1.00 29.24 1.57
CA PHE A 580 0.35 28.18 2.34
C PHE A 580 0.83 26.82 1.86
N VAL A 581 1.25 25.96 2.77
CA VAL A 581 1.60 24.57 2.50
C VAL A 581 1.00 23.69 3.57
N VAL A 582 0.42 22.56 3.17
CA VAL A 582 -0.13 21.56 4.08
C VAL A 582 0.33 20.17 3.67
N GLY A 583 0.72 19.39 4.67
CA GLY A 583 1.14 18.00 4.58
C GLY A 583 0.31 17.19 5.55
N ILE A 584 -0.32 16.13 5.07
CA ILE A 584 -1.20 15.28 5.87
C ILE A 584 -0.75 13.85 5.63
N SER A 585 -0.44 13.13 6.70
CA SER A 585 -0.25 11.69 6.68
C SER A 585 -1.45 11.03 7.36
N ALA A 586 -1.89 9.89 6.85
CA ALA A 586 -2.86 9.05 7.54
C ALA A 586 -2.39 7.60 7.51
N SER A 587 -2.40 6.95 8.67
CA SER A 587 -2.05 5.55 8.83
C SER A 587 -3.28 4.74 9.26
N GLY A 588 -3.54 3.60 8.58
CA GLY A 588 -4.59 2.65 8.97
C GLY A 588 -5.95 2.81 8.28
N GLY A 589 -6.08 3.72 7.30
CA GLY A 589 -7.32 3.99 6.55
C GLY A 589 -7.29 3.48 5.10
N THR A 590 -8.45 3.46 4.43
CA THR A 590 -8.57 3.05 3.01
C THR A 590 -7.64 3.86 2.11
N ALA A 591 -6.85 3.19 1.27
CA ALA A 591 -5.96 3.82 0.30
C ALA A 591 -6.68 4.95 -0.47
N ASN A 592 -6.12 6.16 -0.37
CA ASN A 592 -6.48 7.40 -1.05
C ASN A 592 -7.63 8.21 -0.41
N SER A 593 -8.13 7.87 0.78
CA SER A 593 -9.18 8.65 1.48
C SER A 593 -8.94 8.71 3.00
N TRP A 594 -9.31 9.83 3.63
CA TRP A 594 -9.16 10.04 5.07
C TRP A 594 -10.45 9.71 5.85
N SER A 595 -10.33 9.06 7.02
CA SER A 595 -11.43 8.64 7.91
C SER A 595 -11.40 9.32 9.28
N LEU A 596 -12.58 9.53 9.88
CA LEU A 596 -12.68 9.77 11.33
C LEU A 596 -12.23 8.50 12.08
N GLY A 597 -11.00 8.51 12.59
CA GLY A 597 -10.39 7.40 13.32
C GLY A 597 -9.02 6.97 12.80
N ASP A 598 -8.52 7.57 11.71
CA ASP A 598 -7.14 7.37 11.25
C ASP A 598 -6.17 8.08 12.21
N ASP A 599 -5.10 7.40 12.61
CA ASP A 599 -3.96 8.03 13.29
C ASP A 599 -3.16 8.76 12.20
N GLY A 600 -3.31 10.09 12.15
CA GLY A 600 -2.71 10.91 11.09
C GLY A 600 -2.16 12.22 11.62
N SER A 601 -1.00 12.62 11.09
CA SER A 601 -0.39 13.92 11.39
C SER A 601 -0.76 14.95 10.32
N ILE A 602 -0.87 16.20 10.74
CA ILE A 602 -1.15 17.34 9.85
C ILE A 602 -0.17 18.47 10.16
N CYS A 603 0.72 18.73 9.22
CA CYS A 603 1.66 19.85 9.26
C CYS A 603 1.16 20.96 8.33
N ILE A 604 1.18 22.20 8.81
CA ILE A 604 0.78 23.39 8.05
C ILE A 604 1.84 24.46 8.26
N GLU A 605 2.40 24.96 7.16
CA GLU A 605 3.35 26.06 7.16
C GLU A 605 2.84 27.20 6.29
N VAL A 606 2.98 28.44 6.79
CA VAL A 606 2.35 29.61 6.19
C VAL A 606 3.23 30.85 6.23
N LYS A 607 3.04 31.74 5.26
CA LYS A 607 3.63 33.08 5.21
C LYS A 607 2.58 34.12 4.85
N SER A 608 2.86 35.38 5.18
CA SER A 608 2.02 36.49 4.74
C SER A 608 2.14 36.69 3.22
N ALA A 609 1.02 37.02 2.57
CA ALA A 609 0.98 37.43 1.18
C ALA A 609 1.08 38.96 1.00
N ASP A 610 1.29 39.73 2.07
CA ASP A 610 1.26 41.21 2.05
C ASP A 610 2.30 41.81 1.09
N TYR A 611 3.51 41.22 1.05
CA TYR A 611 4.55 41.66 0.11
C TYR A 611 4.05 41.58 -1.33
N VAL A 612 3.46 40.45 -1.72
CA VAL A 612 3.00 40.23 -3.10
C VAL A 612 1.74 41.04 -3.43
N ALA A 613 0.86 41.25 -2.44
CA ALA A 613 -0.28 42.16 -2.59
C ALA A 613 0.19 43.62 -2.81
N SER A 614 1.22 44.07 -2.09
CA SER A 614 1.76 45.42 -2.24
C SER A 614 2.33 45.69 -3.64
N ILE A 615 2.85 44.66 -4.31
CA ILE A 615 3.37 44.77 -5.68
C ILE A 615 2.27 45.16 -6.66
N LEU A 616 1.04 44.70 -6.46
CA LEU A 616 -0.07 45.02 -7.37
C LEU A 616 -0.50 46.49 -7.32
N GLU A 617 -0.07 47.27 -6.33
CA GLU A 617 -0.44 48.69 -6.17
C GLU A 617 -1.96 48.93 -6.13
N ILE A 618 -2.75 47.91 -5.81
CA ILE A 618 -4.21 48.01 -5.71
C ILE A 618 -4.55 48.59 -4.33
N PRO A 619 -5.24 49.74 -4.25
CA PRO A 619 -5.64 50.32 -2.96
C PRO A 619 -6.43 49.30 -2.12
N ASP A 620 -6.14 49.27 -0.82
CA ASP A 620 -6.82 48.45 0.18
C ASP A 620 -6.70 46.92 -0.02
N LEU A 621 -5.99 46.44 -1.04
CA LEU A 621 -5.71 45.01 -1.22
C LEU A 621 -4.57 44.58 -0.29
N THR A 622 -4.93 43.92 0.80
CA THR A 622 -3.98 43.28 1.73
C THR A 622 -3.63 41.86 1.28
N GLY A 623 -2.57 41.28 1.85
CA GLY A 623 -2.23 39.87 1.65
C GLY A 623 -3.36 38.92 2.07
N ASP A 624 -4.09 39.27 3.14
CA ASP A 624 -5.28 38.57 3.60
C ASP A 624 -6.36 38.49 2.51
N LEU A 625 -6.70 39.65 1.93
CA LEU A 625 -7.70 39.75 0.86
C LEU A 625 -7.24 39.08 -0.42
N LEU A 626 -5.95 39.19 -0.76
CA LEU A 626 -5.37 38.50 -1.90
C LEU A 626 -5.47 36.98 -1.75
N PHE A 627 -5.12 36.43 -0.58
CA PHE A 627 -5.20 34.99 -0.35
C PHE A 627 -6.66 34.49 -0.37
N LYS A 628 -7.60 35.24 0.23
CA LYS A 628 -9.04 34.94 0.11
C LYS A 628 -9.52 34.95 -1.34
N TYR A 629 -9.06 35.91 -2.14
CA TYR A 629 -9.44 36.02 -3.55
C TYR A 629 -8.97 34.81 -4.35
N VAL A 630 -7.72 34.39 -4.16
CA VAL A 630 -7.16 33.20 -4.81
C VAL A 630 -8.00 31.96 -4.48
N LEU A 631 -8.38 31.76 -3.22
CA LEU A 631 -9.22 30.63 -2.80
C LEU A 631 -10.66 30.72 -3.32
N ASP A 632 -11.26 31.91 -3.37
CA ASP A 632 -12.62 32.11 -3.92
C ASP A 632 -12.66 31.84 -5.44
N TYR A 633 -11.60 32.24 -6.15
CA TYR A 633 -11.51 32.08 -7.59
C TYR A 633 -11.20 30.63 -7.99
N LEU A 634 -10.18 30.00 -7.40
CA LEU A 634 -9.72 28.65 -7.75
C LEU A 634 -10.49 27.52 -7.05
N LYS A 635 -11.08 27.78 -5.87
CA LYS A 635 -11.87 26.80 -5.09
C LYS A 635 -11.17 25.44 -4.92
N PRO A 636 -9.93 25.43 -4.40
CA PRO A 636 -9.14 24.22 -4.35
C PRO A 636 -9.71 23.20 -3.36
N THR A 637 -9.49 21.92 -3.64
CA THR A 637 -9.81 20.82 -2.71
C THR A 637 -8.70 19.78 -2.74
N LEU A 638 -8.48 19.10 -1.61
CA LEU A 638 -7.57 17.95 -1.55
C LEU A 638 -8.10 16.79 -2.41
N VAL A 639 -7.24 16.28 -3.29
CA VAL A 639 -7.51 15.14 -4.17
C VAL A 639 -7.99 13.94 -3.35
N ASN A 640 -9.11 13.32 -3.76
CA ASN A 640 -9.74 12.15 -3.13
C ASN A 640 -10.21 12.29 -1.66
N SER A 641 -9.97 13.42 -0.98
CA SER A 641 -10.28 13.61 0.45
C SER A 641 -11.28 14.75 0.75
N SER A 642 -11.56 15.63 -0.22
CA SER A 642 -12.55 16.72 -0.10
C SER A 642 -12.36 17.63 1.14
N ASP A 643 -11.10 17.87 1.53
CA ASP A 643 -10.66 18.69 2.70
C ASP A 643 -11.12 18.21 4.09
N THR A 644 -11.60 16.98 4.20
CA THR A 644 -12.07 16.39 5.47
C THR A 644 -11.07 16.54 6.64
N PRO A 645 -9.75 16.28 6.47
CA PRO A 645 -8.79 16.37 7.56
C PRO A 645 -8.64 17.80 8.09
N ILE A 646 -8.48 18.76 7.18
CA ILE A 646 -8.35 20.19 7.52
C ILE A 646 -9.63 20.67 8.20
N LYS A 647 -10.79 20.28 7.68
CA LYS A 647 -12.09 20.65 8.26
C LYS A 647 -12.25 20.17 9.70
N ASN A 648 -11.81 18.95 10.00
CA ASN A 648 -11.89 18.41 11.36
C ASN A 648 -10.98 19.17 12.32
N ARG A 649 -9.72 19.45 11.93
CA ARG A 649 -8.82 20.32 12.73
C ARG A 649 -9.44 21.70 12.99
N ILE A 650 -10.02 22.33 11.98
CA ILE A 650 -10.69 23.62 12.14
C ILE A 650 -11.91 23.53 13.05
N ASN A 651 -12.73 22.48 12.92
CA ASN A 651 -13.88 22.28 13.80
C ASN A 651 -13.45 22.10 15.26
N GLU A 652 -12.37 21.37 15.53
CA GLU A 652 -11.81 21.24 16.88
C GLU A 652 -11.35 22.59 17.43
N LEU A 653 -10.67 23.39 16.62
CA LEU A 653 -10.23 24.74 17.01
C LEU A 653 -11.43 25.67 17.26
N LYS A 654 -12.51 25.56 16.48
CA LYS A 654 -13.77 26.27 16.72
C LYS A 654 -14.42 25.84 18.04
N VAL A 655 -14.46 24.54 18.33
CA VAL A 655 -14.97 24.01 19.61
C VAL A 655 -14.15 24.50 20.79
N LYS A 656 -12.81 24.58 20.64
CA LYS A 656 -11.89 25.12 21.65
C LYS A 656 -11.95 26.65 21.77
N GLY A 657 -12.72 27.34 20.92
CA GLY A 657 -12.83 28.80 20.89
C GLY A 657 -11.60 29.53 20.34
N ALA A 658 -10.68 28.80 19.70
CA ALA A 658 -9.44 29.36 19.14
C ALA A 658 -9.66 30.02 17.77
N ILE A 659 -10.73 29.62 17.06
CA ILE A 659 -11.17 30.23 15.79
C ILE A 659 -12.64 30.65 15.94
N PRO A 660 -13.04 31.85 15.47
CA PRO A 660 -14.44 32.27 15.47
C PRO A 660 -15.37 31.28 14.75
N THR A 661 -16.58 31.10 15.28
CA THR A 661 -17.61 30.23 14.68
C THR A 661 -18.30 30.85 13.46
N GLU A 662 -18.18 32.16 13.27
CA GLU A 662 -18.65 32.93 12.10
C GLU A 662 -17.63 34.04 11.76
N PRO A 663 -17.48 34.47 10.48
CA PRO A 663 -18.27 34.14 9.28
C PRO A 663 -17.73 32.96 8.45
N LYS A 664 -18.54 32.46 7.50
CA LYS A 664 -18.20 31.33 6.61
C LYS A 664 -17.08 31.72 5.64
N GLN A 665 -15.93 31.06 5.73
CA GLN A 665 -14.80 31.25 4.82
C GLN A 665 -14.29 29.90 4.31
N HIS A 666 -13.36 29.93 3.36
CA HIS A 666 -12.72 28.72 2.85
C HIS A 666 -11.92 28.04 3.97
N VAL A 667 -12.02 26.71 4.08
CA VAL A 667 -11.38 25.95 5.18
C VAL A 667 -9.86 26.14 5.20
N TRP A 668 -9.25 26.29 4.02
CA TRP A 668 -7.80 26.58 3.91
C TRP A 668 -7.44 27.98 4.42
N TYR A 669 -8.34 28.96 4.30
CA TYR A 669 -8.12 30.28 4.88
C TYR A 669 -8.18 30.23 6.40
N ASP A 670 -9.19 29.54 6.97
CA ASP A 670 -9.29 29.37 8.42
C ASP A 670 -8.01 28.76 9.00
N ALA A 671 -7.43 27.77 8.31
CA ALA A 671 -6.16 27.16 8.65
C ALA A 671 -4.98 28.13 8.51
N TRP A 672 -4.89 28.82 7.38
CA TRP A 672 -3.82 29.77 7.10
C TRP A 672 -3.76 30.90 8.14
N ASN A 673 -4.90 31.54 8.40
CA ASN A 673 -5.00 32.67 9.32
C ASN A 673 -4.69 32.25 10.76
N TYR A 674 -5.10 31.05 11.17
CA TYR A 674 -4.80 30.52 12.49
C TYR A 674 -3.29 30.29 12.70
N GLU A 675 -2.64 29.56 11.79
CA GLU A 675 -1.20 29.30 11.90
C GLU A 675 -0.37 30.57 11.74
N LEU A 676 -0.81 31.50 10.88
CA LEU A 676 -0.13 32.78 10.69
C LEU A 676 -0.12 33.58 12.01
N LYS A 677 -1.27 33.68 12.69
CA LYS A 677 -1.38 34.36 13.99
C LYS A 677 -0.60 33.66 15.10
N LYS A 678 -0.47 32.34 15.06
CA LYS A 678 0.33 31.57 16.02
C LYS A 678 1.82 31.90 15.88
N ASN A 679 2.31 32.02 14.64
CA ASN A 679 3.71 32.37 14.35
C ASN A 679 4.08 33.82 14.73
N PHE A 680 3.11 34.71 14.88
CA PHE A 680 3.34 36.09 15.37
C PHE A 680 3.25 36.26 16.89
N ASN A 681 2.74 35.25 17.61
CA ASN A 681 2.56 35.28 19.07
C ASN A 681 3.61 34.45 19.83
N HIS A 682 4.57 33.87 19.12
CA HIS A 682 5.82 33.32 19.61
C HIS A 682 6.97 34.21 19.13
#